data_AF-A0A973BBK9-F1
#
_entry.id   AF-A0A973BBK9-F1
#
_cell.length_a   1.000
_cell.length_b   1.000
_cell.length_c   1.000
_cell.angle_alpha   90.00
_cell.angle_beta   90.00
_cell.angle_gamma   90.00
#
_symmetry.space_group_name_H-M   'P 1'
#
loop_
_entity.id
_entity.type
_entity.pdbx_description
1 polymer ?
#
loop_
_entity_poly.entity_id
_entity_poly.type
_entity_poly.pdbx_seq_one_letter_code
_entity_poly.pdbx_strand_id
1 'polypeptide(L)'
;MTWQKRLVAIVRHPSAWLIAVCAALSVWHLQAAPTLLKQLRAVTMFDYSLSMSFVGDDREVDVTTFLPAADERQDIVRENILSGQLQFDDQTDASGRRAMWSGNQGTDIRYNALITSKELVYNLEPSLQVPQFLPEQYSQYLIEEEGIQVNHPEIRDLWSSIQPDDSRQLVPVLEAIYNYTYQDIEGAPFKGFTDALTALRLGRASCNGKGRLFVALARSNGIPARLVGGVIMNEGSKKTSHQWLEVLIEGRWVPFDPTNGHFASLPENYLRLYTGDHALFRHTRNINFDYRFTISPISQSPALFEFEENEPVLNRFNAARLMQLTGLPEGMIGVFLMFPLAALITIFLRSVVGIQTFGIFMPMLIAAACVNTGLWLGLATFSGIVAFAVLMLAYFNSFNILKIPRLAAVITICTVIFIGILLWLGNRSSLQFGILALFPVVIISFLAERIHNMLDESDWKGMVTTGIGTVITIIACYIVFSSVMLQGLFALMPELLLLVLAVQLAIGQWSGMRLQEYIRFRSILGNGPVLGMNSRNRNYVNRLNSTELLDLAADKLRSKDVLQEHGVPVAKTYAVCRSFRELPEFVQTLSDLGAFALKPNRGSQGNGIMIIRGRDGKDFVTASGKTRTAEDLSRHVGEILNGSFSQSGDEDYAYVEPLLSQHSELSALSDFGLSDIRVILHKQRPVSAMLRLPTEKSGGKANLHQGAIGLAIDIETGKVTNAALKGTTTPEHPDTGAELSGFKIPKWRQIVDIAIAAAEAVPLGYIGVDICIDEDRGPLVLEVNGRPGIEIQNVQQKGLVEDLTDKELAHA
;
A
#
# COMPACT_ATOMS: atom_id res chain seq x y z
N MET A 1 42.87 11.70 0.02
CA MET A 1 41.92 12.70 -0.52
C MET A 1 41.73 13.81 0.52
N THR A 2 42.11 15.06 0.23
CA THR A 2 42.07 16.20 1.16
C THR A 2 40.62 16.60 1.51
N TRP A 3 40.41 17.14 2.71
CA TRP A 3 39.09 17.59 3.21
C TRP A 3 38.37 18.54 2.24
N GLN A 4 39.12 19.40 1.54
CA GLN A 4 38.61 20.28 0.48
C GLN A 4 38.06 19.51 -0.73
N LYS A 5 38.74 18.45 -1.22
CA LYS A 5 38.22 17.62 -2.32
C LYS A 5 36.93 16.89 -1.92
N ARG A 6 36.81 16.46 -0.65
CA ARG A 6 35.58 15.85 -0.12
C ARG A 6 34.43 16.86 -0.03
N LEU A 7 34.70 18.08 0.46
CA LEU A 7 33.72 19.17 0.48
C LEU A 7 33.22 19.55 -0.91
N VAL A 8 34.11 19.68 -1.89
CA VAL A 8 33.72 20.00 -3.28
C VAL A 8 32.89 18.87 -3.91
N ALA A 9 33.23 17.61 -3.63
CA ALA A 9 32.45 16.46 -4.09
C ALA A 9 31.05 16.38 -3.45
N ILE A 10 30.94 16.72 -2.16
CA ILE A 10 29.66 16.79 -1.43
C ILE A 10 28.80 17.93 -1.98
N VAL A 11 29.37 19.13 -2.17
CA VAL A 11 28.65 20.31 -2.68
C VAL A 11 28.21 20.16 -4.14
N ARG A 12 28.95 19.39 -4.96
CA ARG A 12 28.54 19.10 -6.34
C ARG A 12 27.50 17.98 -6.44
N HIS A 13 27.16 17.30 -5.35
CA HIS A 13 26.19 16.22 -5.37
C HIS A 13 24.76 16.78 -5.47
N PRO A 14 23.91 16.29 -6.39
CA PRO A 14 22.55 16.80 -6.56
C PRO A 14 21.70 16.71 -5.28
N SER A 15 21.90 15.68 -4.45
CA SER A 15 21.23 15.57 -3.14
C SER A 15 21.57 16.70 -2.18
N ALA A 16 22.81 17.22 -2.19
CA ALA A 16 23.22 18.30 -1.27
C ALA A 16 22.53 19.62 -1.63
N TRP A 17 22.41 19.90 -2.93
CA TRP A 17 21.63 21.04 -3.43
C TRP A 17 20.15 20.92 -3.08
N LEU A 18 19.53 19.75 -3.28
CA LEU A 18 18.13 19.52 -2.91
C LEU A 18 17.89 19.73 -1.40
N ILE A 19 18.79 19.25 -0.55
CA ILE A 19 18.71 19.45 0.91
C ILE A 19 18.86 20.94 1.25
N ALA A 20 19.82 21.64 0.66
CA ALA A 20 20.05 23.06 0.91
C ALA A 20 18.86 23.92 0.45
N VAL A 21 18.29 23.64 -0.72
CA VAL A 21 17.10 24.31 -1.25
C VAL A 21 15.89 24.01 -0.37
N CYS A 22 15.67 22.76 0.03
CA CYS A 22 14.62 22.40 0.98
C CYS A 22 14.75 23.18 2.29
N ALA A 23 15.95 23.22 2.88
CA ALA A 23 16.19 23.93 4.13
C ALA A 23 15.94 25.44 4.00
N ALA A 24 16.41 26.06 2.91
CA ALA A 24 16.21 27.48 2.65
C ALA A 24 14.72 27.83 2.46
N LEU A 25 13.99 27.02 1.67
CA LEU A 25 12.56 27.18 1.45
C LEU A 25 11.77 26.98 2.75
N SER A 26 12.08 25.95 3.53
CA SER A 26 11.40 25.69 4.80
C SER A 26 11.63 26.78 5.84
N VAL A 27 12.85 27.33 5.94
CA VAL A 27 13.11 28.47 6.84
C VAL A 27 12.31 29.69 6.41
N TRP A 28 12.31 30.00 5.10
CA TRP A 28 11.54 31.10 4.55
C TRP A 28 10.03 30.94 4.78
N HIS A 29 9.50 29.72 4.57
CA HIS A 29 8.09 29.40 4.76
C HIS A 29 7.66 29.54 6.22
N LEU A 30 8.44 28.99 7.16
CA LEU A 30 8.16 29.09 8.60
C LEU A 30 8.28 30.52 9.14
N GLN A 31 9.19 31.34 8.60
CA GLN A 31 9.29 32.75 8.97
C GLN A 31 8.08 33.57 8.50
N ALA A 32 7.56 33.23 7.33
CA ALA A 32 6.41 33.92 6.76
C ALA A 32 5.07 33.53 7.40
N ALA A 33 4.97 32.31 7.94
CA ALA A 33 3.76 31.78 8.54
C ALA A 33 4.08 31.07 9.89
N PRO A 34 4.31 31.82 10.98
CA PRO A 34 4.72 31.24 12.26
C PRO A 34 3.61 30.42 12.96
N THR A 35 2.33 30.61 12.58
CA THR A 35 1.17 29.87 13.10
C THR A 35 0.91 28.56 12.36
N LEU A 36 1.61 28.28 11.25
CA LEU A 36 1.38 27.14 10.35
C LEU A 36 1.42 25.79 11.09
N LEU A 37 2.36 25.65 12.04
CA LEU A 37 2.51 24.41 12.82
C LEU A 37 1.33 24.12 13.75
N LYS A 38 0.45 25.11 14.03
CA LYS A 38 -0.78 24.87 14.81
C LYS A 38 -1.81 24.07 14.00
N GLN A 39 -1.77 24.16 12.67
CA GLN A 39 -2.65 23.42 11.74
C GLN A 39 -2.23 21.94 11.55
N LEU A 40 -1.12 21.51 12.15
CA LEU A 40 -0.71 20.09 12.14
C LEU A 40 -1.53 19.23 13.10
N ARG A 41 -2.20 19.83 14.09
CA ARG A 41 -3.04 19.08 15.02
C ARG A 41 -4.26 18.56 14.29
N ALA A 42 -4.48 17.26 14.38
CA ALA A 42 -5.66 16.62 13.83
C ALA A 42 -6.92 17.21 14.48
N VAL A 43 -7.93 17.51 13.67
CA VAL A 43 -9.25 17.96 14.12
C VAL A 43 -10.26 16.87 13.80
N THR A 44 -11.19 16.63 14.70
CA THR A 44 -12.31 15.72 14.47
C THR A 44 -13.33 16.41 13.58
N MET A 45 -13.61 15.78 12.44
CA MET A 45 -14.73 16.11 11.57
C MET A 45 -15.81 15.06 11.70
N PHE A 46 -17.01 15.42 11.29
CA PHE A 46 -18.15 14.52 11.27
C PHE A 46 -18.72 14.49 9.87
N ASP A 47 -18.62 13.35 9.20
CA ASP A 47 -19.41 13.07 8.01
C ASP A 47 -20.84 12.76 8.46
N TYR A 48 -21.69 13.77 8.33
CA TYR A 48 -23.07 13.78 8.76
C TYR A 48 -23.98 13.55 7.56
N SER A 49 -24.75 12.46 7.58
CA SER A 49 -25.76 12.15 6.59
C SER A 49 -27.14 12.05 7.21
N LEU A 50 -28.10 12.81 6.68
CA LEU A 50 -29.52 12.66 6.95
C LEU A 50 -30.18 12.05 5.71
N SER A 51 -30.65 10.82 5.85
CA SER A 51 -31.47 10.15 4.84
C SER A 51 -32.92 10.13 5.29
N MET A 52 -33.82 10.55 4.41
CA MET A 52 -35.27 10.55 4.63
C MET A 52 -35.94 9.82 3.47
N SER A 53 -36.93 8.97 3.77
CA SER A 53 -37.69 8.22 2.78
C SER A 53 -39.17 8.28 3.10
N PHE A 54 -40.02 8.36 2.08
CA PHE A 54 -41.47 8.34 2.24
C PHE A 54 -42.16 7.70 1.04
N VAL A 55 -43.41 7.28 1.23
CA VAL A 55 -44.29 6.82 0.15
C VAL A 55 -45.48 7.78 0.09
N GLY A 56 -45.53 8.60 -0.96
CA GLY A 56 -46.66 9.44 -1.31
C GLY A 56 -47.38 8.81 -2.49
N ASP A 57 -48.61 8.32 -2.31
CA ASP A 57 -49.41 7.67 -3.36
C ASP A 57 -49.85 8.69 -4.45
N ASP A 58 -48.92 9.20 -5.27
CA ASP A 58 -49.10 10.24 -6.30
C ASP A 58 -49.71 11.56 -5.80
N ARG A 59 -49.65 11.79 -4.48
CA ARG A 59 -50.08 13.04 -3.82
C ARG A 59 -48.88 13.96 -3.61
N GLU A 60 -49.11 15.26 -3.61
CA GLU A 60 -48.10 16.25 -3.25
C GLU A 60 -47.67 16.03 -1.79
N VAL A 61 -46.37 15.79 -1.59
CA VAL A 61 -45.76 15.58 -0.29
C VAL A 61 -44.83 16.73 0.03
N ASP A 62 -45.02 17.31 1.21
CA ASP A 62 -44.12 18.29 1.80
C ASP A 62 -43.36 17.62 2.95
N VAL A 63 -42.04 17.78 2.96
CA VAL A 63 -41.16 17.39 4.08
C VAL A 63 -40.32 18.60 4.47
N THR A 64 -40.38 19.01 5.73
CA THR A 64 -39.63 20.12 6.29
C THR A 64 -38.77 19.64 7.45
N THR A 65 -37.50 20.05 7.49
CA THR A 65 -36.58 19.81 8.61
C THR A 65 -35.60 20.97 8.79
N PHE A 66 -34.80 20.93 9.85
CA PHE A 66 -33.70 21.85 10.06
C PHE A 66 -32.38 21.25 9.58
N LEU A 67 -31.62 22.02 8.81
CA LEU A 67 -30.28 21.66 8.36
C LEU A 67 -29.21 22.38 9.19
N PRO A 68 -27.99 21.82 9.25
CA PRO A 68 -26.85 22.52 9.84
C PRO A 68 -26.67 23.92 9.23
N ALA A 69 -26.26 24.86 10.08
CA ALA A 69 -25.83 26.20 9.70
C ALA A 69 -24.51 26.52 10.40
N ALA A 70 -23.62 27.27 9.74
CA ALA A 70 -22.36 27.71 10.34
C ALA A 70 -22.61 28.73 11.46
N ASP A 71 -21.85 28.63 12.55
CA ASP A 71 -21.88 29.55 13.68
C ASP A 71 -20.49 29.65 14.35
N GLU A 72 -20.41 30.28 15.52
CA GLU A 72 -19.15 30.45 16.25
C GLU A 72 -18.48 29.12 16.65
N ARG A 73 -19.26 28.03 16.73
CA ARG A 73 -18.84 26.72 17.21
C ARG A 73 -18.71 25.68 16.10
N GLN A 74 -19.64 25.66 15.15
CA GLN A 74 -19.70 24.65 14.08
C GLN A 74 -19.54 25.28 12.70
N ASP A 75 -18.80 24.61 11.82
CA ASP A 75 -18.59 25.05 10.44
C ASP A 75 -18.90 23.93 9.45
N ILE A 76 -19.38 24.29 8.26
CA ILE A 76 -19.79 23.36 7.21
C ILE A 76 -18.72 23.39 6.13
N VAL A 77 -17.82 22.41 6.17
CA VAL A 77 -16.68 22.32 5.24
C VAL A 77 -17.18 22.04 3.82
N ARG A 78 -18.18 21.17 3.69
CA ARG A 78 -18.89 20.90 2.43
C ARG A 78 -20.27 20.35 2.71
N GLU A 79 -21.21 20.60 1.81
CA GLU A 79 -22.52 19.97 1.82
C GLU A 79 -22.96 19.54 0.42
N ASN A 80 -23.80 18.52 0.37
CA ASN A 80 -24.41 18.02 -0.85
C ASN A 80 -25.86 17.60 -0.55
N ILE A 81 -26.79 18.09 -1.37
CA ILE A 81 -28.22 17.86 -1.23
C ILE A 81 -28.71 17.08 -2.44
N LEU A 82 -29.20 15.88 -2.20
CA LEU A 82 -29.81 15.00 -3.20
C LEU A 82 -31.32 14.98 -2.97
N SER A 83 -32.02 15.82 -3.74
CA SER A 83 -33.49 16.00 -3.65
C SER A 83 -34.28 15.05 -4.56
N GLY A 84 -33.61 14.21 -5.36
CA GLY A 84 -34.28 13.35 -6.34
C GLY A 84 -35.06 14.18 -7.38
N GLN A 85 -36.38 14.00 -7.40
CA GLN A 85 -37.32 14.75 -8.26
C GLN A 85 -38.14 15.82 -7.51
N LEU A 86 -37.85 16.03 -6.23
CA LEU A 86 -38.55 17.01 -5.40
C LEU A 86 -37.96 18.40 -5.58
N GLN A 87 -38.81 19.42 -5.54
CA GLN A 87 -38.39 20.81 -5.45
C GLN A 87 -37.82 21.08 -4.06
N PHE A 88 -36.68 21.77 -4.00
CA PHE A 88 -36.00 22.12 -2.76
C PHE A 88 -36.03 23.64 -2.55
N ASP A 89 -36.43 24.04 -1.34
CA ASP A 89 -36.36 25.43 -0.86
C ASP A 89 -35.72 25.44 0.54
N ASP A 90 -34.84 26.41 0.81
CA ASP A 90 -34.30 26.62 2.15
C ASP A 90 -34.36 28.08 2.59
N GLN A 91 -34.68 28.28 3.87
CA GLN A 91 -34.85 29.59 4.47
C GLN A 91 -34.18 29.60 5.84
N THR A 92 -33.43 30.67 6.13
CA THR A 92 -32.80 30.86 7.44
C THR A 92 -33.54 31.93 8.23
N ASP A 93 -33.96 31.59 9.45
CA ASP A 93 -34.58 32.53 10.37
C ASP A 93 -33.91 32.49 11.76
N ALA A 94 -34.51 33.18 12.74
CA ALA A 94 -34.00 33.23 14.11
C ALA A 94 -33.93 31.84 14.79
N SER A 95 -34.73 30.87 14.34
CA SER A 95 -34.73 29.51 14.88
C SER A 95 -33.70 28.61 14.19
N GLY A 96 -33.28 28.90 12.96
CA GLY A 96 -32.24 28.15 12.23
C GLY A 96 -32.50 28.07 10.73
N ARG A 97 -31.68 27.26 10.03
CA ARG A 97 -31.84 26.98 8.59
C ARG A 97 -32.88 25.88 8.40
N ARG A 98 -34.04 26.23 7.88
CA ARG A 98 -35.11 25.29 7.52
C ARG A 98 -35.04 24.92 6.05
N ALA A 99 -35.12 23.63 5.76
CA ALA A 99 -35.23 23.09 4.42
C ALA A 99 -36.59 22.46 4.20
N MET A 100 -37.16 22.68 3.02
CA MET A 100 -38.43 22.13 2.57
C MET A 100 -38.24 21.44 1.23
N TRP A 101 -38.73 20.20 1.15
CA TRP A 101 -38.86 19.46 -0.10
C TRP A 101 -40.33 19.25 -0.41
N SER A 102 -40.75 19.64 -1.61
CA SER A 102 -42.13 19.48 -2.08
C SER A 102 -42.18 18.82 -3.45
N GLY A 103 -43.19 17.99 -3.68
CA GLY A 103 -43.43 17.40 -5.00
C GLY A 103 -44.34 16.17 -4.97
N ASN A 104 -44.73 15.71 -6.16
CA ASN A 104 -45.56 14.53 -6.37
C ASN A 104 -44.78 13.30 -6.88
N GLN A 105 -43.50 13.48 -7.21
CA GLN A 105 -42.60 12.42 -7.68
C GLN A 105 -41.30 12.48 -6.88
N GLY A 106 -40.86 11.33 -6.38
CA GLY A 106 -39.68 11.19 -5.52
C GLY A 106 -40.04 10.64 -4.14
N THR A 107 -39.23 9.70 -3.66
CA THR A 107 -39.46 8.97 -2.40
C THR A 107 -38.30 9.12 -1.41
N ASP A 108 -37.17 9.65 -1.84
CA ASP A 108 -35.92 9.63 -1.08
C ASP A 108 -35.22 10.99 -1.15
N ILE A 109 -34.85 11.51 0.01
CA ILE A 109 -34.07 12.74 0.19
C ILE A 109 -32.79 12.38 0.94
N ARG A 110 -31.65 12.90 0.48
CA ARG A 110 -30.36 12.74 1.16
C ARG A 110 -29.65 14.08 1.33
N TYR A 111 -29.32 14.41 2.56
CA TYR A 111 -28.44 15.52 2.90
C TYR A 111 -27.14 14.97 3.47
N ASN A 112 -26.00 15.35 2.88
CA ASN A 112 -24.68 14.98 3.40
C ASN A 112 -23.88 16.26 3.67
N ALA A 113 -23.24 16.34 4.83
CA ALA A 113 -22.36 17.44 5.18
C ALA A 113 -21.13 16.94 5.93
N LEU A 114 -19.99 17.57 5.66
CA LEU A 114 -18.79 17.40 6.47
C LEU A 114 -18.69 18.58 7.42
N ILE A 115 -18.75 18.30 8.72
CA ILE A 115 -18.92 19.32 9.75
C ILE A 115 -17.72 19.29 10.69
N THR A 116 -17.19 20.46 11.01
CA THR A 116 -16.26 20.65 12.14
C THR A 116 -17.02 21.34 13.26
N SER A 117 -16.66 21.03 14.51
CA SER A 117 -17.32 21.61 15.67
C SER A 117 -16.35 21.67 16.84
N LYS A 118 -16.50 22.69 17.68
CA LYS A 118 -15.61 22.96 18.83
C LYS A 118 -16.28 22.62 20.15
N GLU A 119 -15.48 22.15 21.11
CA GLU A 119 -15.92 22.04 22.49
C GLU A 119 -16.09 23.44 23.12
N LEU A 120 -17.16 23.62 23.89
CA LEU A 120 -17.38 24.81 24.70
C LEU A 120 -17.31 24.45 26.18
N VAL A 121 -16.49 25.19 26.94
CA VAL A 121 -16.44 25.12 28.40
C VAL A 121 -16.42 26.54 28.94
N TYR A 122 -17.40 26.86 29.78
CA TYR A 122 -17.52 28.17 30.43
C TYR A 122 -17.24 28.03 31.92
N ASN A 123 -16.27 28.80 32.41
CA ASN A 123 -16.03 28.94 33.84
C ASN A 123 -16.91 30.08 34.37
N LEU A 124 -17.98 29.73 35.07
CA LEU A 124 -18.90 30.72 35.64
C LEU A 124 -18.33 31.28 36.95
N GLU A 125 -18.25 32.61 37.05
CA GLU A 125 -17.78 33.26 38.28
C GLU A 125 -18.83 33.15 39.40
N PRO A 126 -18.43 32.79 40.64
CA PRO A 126 -19.37 32.68 41.76
C PRO A 126 -20.08 33.99 42.13
N SER A 127 -19.51 35.15 41.75
CA SER A 127 -20.06 36.49 42.01
C SER A 127 -21.25 36.87 41.11
N LEU A 128 -21.52 36.11 40.05
CA LEU A 128 -22.60 36.41 39.11
C LEU A 128 -23.96 36.50 39.81
N GLN A 129 -24.71 37.55 39.50
CA GLN A 129 -26.04 37.81 40.07
C GLN A 129 -27.13 37.52 39.03
N VAL A 130 -28.31 37.12 39.49
CA VAL A 130 -29.50 37.02 38.64
C VAL A 130 -29.83 38.41 38.08
N PRO A 131 -30.01 38.56 36.75
CA PRO A 131 -30.26 39.87 36.14
C PRO A 131 -31.54 40.53 36.68
N GLN A 132 -31.43 41.76 37.20
CA GLN A 132 -32.60 42.55 37.62
C GLN A 132 -33.26 43.29 36.45
N PHE A 133 -32.48 43.61 35.41
CA PHE A 133 -32.93 44.30 34.21
C PHE A 133 -32.38 43.59 32.98
N LEU A 134 -33.26 43.25 32.05
CA LEU A 134 -32.91 42.59 30.80
C LEU A 134 -33.30 43.47 29.61
N PRO A 135 -32.42 43.60 28.60
CA PRO A 135 -32.76 44.25 27.34
C PRO A 135 -34.02 43.62 26.70
N GLU A 136 -34.85 44.46 26.08
CA GLU A 136 -36.15 44.05 25.48
C GLU A 136 -36.02 42.89 24.50
N GLN A 137 -34.90 42.79 23.76
CA GLN A 137 -34.61 41.71 22.83
C GLN A 137 -34.60 40.30 23.46
N TYR A 138 -34.41 40.20 24.78
CA TYR A 138 -34.39 38.93 25.50
C TYR A 138 -35.69 38.62 26.24
N SER A 139 -36.65 39.54 26.23
CA SER A 139 -37.94 39.39 26.92
C SER A 139 -38.69 38.12 26.50
N GLN A 140 -38.62 37.76 25.21
CA GLN A 140 -39.21 36.53 24.68
C GLN A 140 -38.72 35.25 25.37
N TYR A 141 -37.50 35.24 25.91
CA TYR A 141 -36.90 34.08 26.58
C TYR A 141 -37.24 33.98 28.07
N LEU A 142 -38.17 34.81 28.56
CA LEU A 142 -38.76 34.74 29.90
C LEU A 142 -40.24 34.34 29.89
N ILE A 143 -40.88 34.39 28.73
CA ILE A 143 -42.33 34.17 28.60
C ILE A 143 -42.64 32.67 28.64
N GLU A 144 -43.85 32.32 29.05
CA GLU A 144 -44.36 30.95 28.99
C GLU A 144 -44.66 30.50 27.55
N GLU A 145 -44.43 29.21 27.29
CA GLU A 145 -44.75 28.55 26.02
C GLU A 145 -45.61 27.31 26.32
N GLU A 146 -46.28 26.73 25.31
CA GLU A 146 -47.17 25.57 25.48
C GLU A 146 -46.50 24.42 26.24
N GLY A 147 -45.22 24.14 25.95
CA GLY A 147 -44.42 23.11 26.63
C GLY A 147 -43.65 23.57 27.87
N ILE A 148 -43.67 24.88 28.19
CA ILE A 148 -42.82 25.52 29.20
C ILE A 148 -43.69 26.41 30.09
N GLN A 149 -44.36 25.79 31.08
CA GLN A 149 -45.32 26.47 31.95
C GLN A 149 -44.64 27.23 33.11
N VAL A 150 -44.06 28.39 32.82
CA VAL A 150 -43.28 29.21 33.75
C VAL A 150 -44.07 29.64 35.00
N ASN A 151 -45.33 30.06 34.83
CA ASN A 151 -46.13 30.66 35.90
C ASN A 151 -46.97 29.66 36.70
N HIS A 152 -46.86 28.35 36.47
CA HIS A 152 -47.73 27.35 37.08
C HIS A 152 -47.42 27.17 38.59
N PRO A 153 -48.43 27.01 39.48
CA PRO A 153 -48.22 26.84 40.92
C PRO A 153 -47.23 25.71 41.27
N GLU A 154 -47.37 24.53 40.66
CA GLU A 154 -46.45 23.38 40.92
C GLU A 154 -44.97 23.68 40.59
N ILE A 155 -44.69 24.53 39.60
CA ILE A 155 -43.31 24.93 39.27
C ILE A 155 -42.76 25.88 40.35
N ARG A 156 -43.60 26.76 40.90
CA ARG A 156 -43.24 27.65 42.01
C ARG A 156 -43.06 26.89 43.32
N ASP A 157 -43.91 25.89 43.58
CA ASP A 157 -43.82 25.01 44.74
C ASP A 157 -42.54 24.18 44.69
N LEU A 158 -42.21 23.63 43.51
CA LEU A 158 -40.94 22.96 43.28
C LEU A 158 -39.77 23.92 43.54
N TRP A 159 -39.77 25.10 42.94
CA TRP A 159 -38.71 26.09 43.15
C TRP A 159 -38.52 26.41 44.64
N SER A 160 -39.60 26.61 45.38
CA SER A 160 -39.55 26.88 46.83
C SER A 160 -38.89 25.76 47.63
N SER A 161 -38.91 24.53 47.13
CA SER A 161 -38.30 23.36 47.78
C SER A 161 -36.82 23.14 47.43
N ILE A 162 -36.36 23.60 46.25
CA ILE A 162 -34.99 23.35 45.77
C ILE A 162 -34.11 24.60 45.75
N GLN A 163 -34.67 25.80 45.98
CA GLN A 163 -33.92 27.05 45.91
C GLN A 163 -32.73 27.08 46.90
N PRO A 164 -31.59 27.70 46.52
CA PRO A 164 -30.47 27.90 47.41
C PRO A 164 -30.75 28.98 48.48
N ASP A 165 -29.92 29.05 49.52
CA ASP A 165 -30.05 30.05 50.59
C ASP A 165 -29.99 31.51 50.08
N ASP A 166 -29.23 31.77 49.01
CA ASP A 166 -29.12 33.09 48.36
C ASP A 166 -29.51 33.03 46.88
N SER A 167 -30.83 33.08 46.59
CA SER A 167 -31.39 33.09 45.24
C SER A 167 -31.06 34.33 44.39
N ARG A 168 -30.22 35.25 44.89
CA ARG A 168 -29.68 36.37 44.11
C ARG A 168 -28.43 35.96 43.32
N GLN A 169 -27.70 34.93 43.78
CA GLN A 169 -26.52 34.43 43.09
C GLN A 169 -26.92 33.49 41.96
N LEU A 170 -26.44 33.76 40.75
CA LEU A 170 -26.85 33.04 39.55
C LEU A 170 -26.35 31.59 39.54
N VAL A 171 -25.09 31.36 39.94
CA VAL A 171 -24.49 30.01 39.89
C VAL A 171 -25.20 29.03 40.83
N PRO A 172 -25.44 29.33 42.12
CA PRO A 172 -26.22 28.45 43.00
C PRO A 172 -27.64 28.18 42.50
N VAL A 173 -28.30 29.16 41.89
CA VAL A 173 -29.63 28.98 41.30
C VAL A 173 -29.58 27.99 40.13
N LEU A 174 -28.62 28.16 39.22
CA LEU A 174 -28.45 27.24 38.09
C LEU A 174 -28.02 25.84 38.54
N GLU A 175 -27.17 25.72 39.55
CA GLU A 175 -26.78 24.44 40.16
C GLU A 175 -27.98 23.71 40.78
N ALA A 176 -28.84 24.41 41.51
CA ALA A 176 -30.05 23.83 42.08
C ALA A 176 -31.00 23.29 40.99
N ILE A 177 -31.28 24.10 39.97
CA ILE A 177 -32.14 23.71 38.84
C ILE A 177 -31.52 22.53 38.08
N TYR A 178 -30.22 22.61 37.79
CA TYR A 178 -29.48 21.56 37.10
C TYR A 178 -29.46 20.25 37.87
N ASN A 179 -29.12 20.30 39.17
CA ASN A 179 -29.04 19.10 40.00
C ASN A 179 -30.40 18.42 40.10
N TYR A 180 -31.49 19.17 40.28
CA TYR A 180 -32.83 18.59 40.30
C TYR A 180 -33.20 17.92 38.96
N THR A 181 -32.99 18.62 37.85
CA THR A 181 -33.34 18.08 36.52
C THR A 181 -32.40 16.96 36.04
N TYR A 182 -31.17 16.91 36.54
CA TYR A 182 -30.20 15.86 36.24
C TYR A 182 -30.39 14.62 37.14
N GLN A 183 -30.46 14.81 38.46
CA GLN A 183 -30.44 13.72 39.46
C GLN A 183 -31.85 13.25 39.85
N ASP A 184 -32.79 14.16 40.09
CA ASP A 184 -34.11 13.81 40.66
C ASP A 184 -35.15 13.44 39.59
N ILE A 185 -34.99 13.93 38.36
CA ILE A 185 -35.80 13.49 37.22
C ILE A 185 -35.12 12.29 36.54
N GLU A 186 -35.72 11.11 36.61
CA GLU A 186 -35.17 9.91 35.96
C GLU A 186 -35.20 10.04 34.42
N GLY A 187 -34.10 9.69 33.76
CA GLY A 187 -34.04 9.66 32.29
C GLY A 187 -34.82 8.48 31.71
N ALA A 188 -35.90 8.76 30.96
CA ALA A 188 -36.74 7.72 30.35
C ALA A 188 -37.04 7.99 28.87
N PRO A 189 -37.03 6.96 27.99
CA PRO A 189 -37.27 7.12 26.55
C PRO A 189 -38.77 7.25 26.27
N PHE A 190 -39.35 8.42 26.54
CA PHE A 190 -40.73 8.71 26.17
C PHE A 190 -40.87 8.96 24.67
N LYS A 191 -41.84 8.30 24.05
CA LYS A 191 -42.28 8.63 22.69
C LYS A 191 -43.40 9.67 22.78
N GLY A 192 -43.10 10.91 22.42
CA GLY A 192 -44.11 11.97 22.33
C GLY A 192 -43.68 13.28 22.97
N PHE A 193 -44.64 14.21 23.02
CA PHE A 193 -44.48 15.51 23.65
C PHE A 193 -44.60 15.37 25.18
N THR A 194 -43.56 15.77 25.90
CA THR A 194 -43.54 15.87 27.37
C THR A 194 -43.24 17.31 27.76
N ASP A 195 -44.22 18.03 28.29
CA ASP A 195 -44.04 19.40 28.77
C ASP A 195 -43.39 19.44 30.16
N ALA A 196 -43.05 20.64 30.64
CA ALA A 196 -42.40 20.86 31.93
C ALA A 196 -43.21 20.28 33.12
N LEU A 197 -44.53 20.46 33.14
CA LEU A 197 -45.40 19.96 34.21
C LEU A 197 -45.52 18.44 34.21
N THR A 198 -45.60 17.83 33.03
CA THR A 198 -45.64 16.38 32.89
C THR A 198 -44.33 15.77 33.34
N ALA A 199 -43.19 16.38 32.99
CA ALA A 199 -41.87 15.94 33.47
C ALA A 199 -41.79 15.99 35.00
N LEU A 200 -42.25 17.10 35.61
CA LEU A 200 -42.31 17.25 37.07
C LEU A 200 -43.19 16.18 37.73
N ARG A 201 -44.45 16.05 37.29
CA ARG A 201 -45.42 15.12 37.90
C ARG A 201 -45.02 13.66 37.77
N LEU A 202 -44.37 13.28 36.67
CA LEU A 202 -43.91 11.92 36.46
C LEU A 202 -42.62 11.60 37.21
N GLY A 203 -41.82 12.60 37.58
CA GLY A 203 -40.47 12.40 38.13
C GLY A 203 -39.50 11.74 37.14
N ARG A 204 -39.89 11.66 35.87
CA ARG A 204 -39.11 11.04 34.79
C ARG A 204 -39.45 11.68 33.45
N ALA A 205 -38.44 11.87 32.59
CA ALA A 205 -38.61 12.49 31.28
C ALA A 205 -37.49 12.11 30.30
N SER A 206 -37.74 12.32 29.01
CA SER A 206 -36.69 12.29 27.99
C SER A 206 -35.97 13.65 27.93
N CYS A 207 -34.98 13.80 27.04
CA CYS A 207 -34.21 15.05 26.93
C CYS A 207 -35.10 16.30 26.72
N ASN A 208 -36.21 16.15 26.01
CA ASN A 208 -37.16 17.25 25.80
C ASN A 208 -37.85 17.73 27.10
N GLY A 209 -38.39 16.81 27.92
CA GLY A 209 -39.10 17.15 29.15
C GLY A 209 -38.16 17.66 30.23
N LYS A 210 -36.95 17.09 30.34
CA LYS A 210 -35.90 17.60 31.24
C LYS A 210 -35.50 19.03 30.86
N GLY A 211 -35.24 19.28 29.57
CA GLY A 211 -34.91 20.61 29.07
C GLY A 211 -36.02 21.63 29.31
N ARG A 212 -37.28 21.28 29.01
CA ARG A 212 -38.44 22.16 29.24
C ARG A 212 -38.64 22.50 30.72
N LEU A 213 -38.49 21.52 31.61
CA LEU A 213 -38.58 21.76 33.06
C LEU A 213 -37.46 22.68 33.57
N PHE A 214 -36.23 22.45 33.12
CA PHE A 214 -35.11 23.35 33.44
C PHE A 214 -35.41 24.78 32.97
N VAL A 215 -35.82 24.95 31.71
CA VAL A 215 -36.12 26.27 31.14
C VAL A 215 -37.28 26.92 31.89
N ALA A 216 -38.33 26.18 32.29
CA ALA A 216 -39.43 26.71 33.08
C ALA A 216 -38.97 27.23 34.45
N LEU A 217 -38.09 26.50 35.14
CA LEU A 217 -37.50 26.90 36.43
C LEU A 217 -36.54 28.09 36.29
N ALA A 218 -35.76 28.16 35.21
CA ALA A 218 -34.87 29.29 34.95
C ALA A 218 -35.69 30.56 34.68
N ARG A 219 -36.69 30.47 33.79
CA ARG A 219 -37.55 31.60 33.42
C ARG A 219 -38.39 32.10 34.60
N SER A 220 -38.85 31.21 35.49
CA SER A 220 -39.63 31.60 36.68
C SER A 220 -38.81 32.40 37.69
N ASN A 221 -37.47 32.34 37.58
CA ASN A 221 -36.50 33.08 38.38
C ASN A 221 -35.90 34.27 37.63
N GLY A 222 -36.50 34.71 36.52
CA GLY A 222 -36.02 35.88 35.76
C GLY A 222 -34.75 35.61 34.95
N ILE A 223 -34.37 34.34 34.75
CA ILE A 223 -33.19 33.95 33.98
C ILE A 223 -33.62 33.60 32.54
N PRO A 224 -33.16 34.34 31.50
CA PRO A 224 -33.51 34.05 30.13
C PRO A 224 -32.90 32.71 29.68
N ALA A 225 -33.75 31.81 29.21
CA ALA A 225 -33.32 30.49 28.79
C ALA A 225 -34.08 30.04 27.53
N ARG A 226 -33.41 29.29 26.65
CA ARG A 226 -33.98 28.75 25.42
C ARG A 226 -33.60 27.29 25.22
N LEU A 227 -34.47 26.54 24.56
CA LEU A 227 -34.16 25.18 24.11
C LEU A 227 -33.32 25.22 22.83
N VAL A 228 -32.50 24.20 22.66
CA VAL A 228 -31.69 24.00 21.45
C VAL A 228 -31.82 22.55 21.03
N GLY A 229 -32.14 22.32 19.76
CA GLY A 229 -32.31 20.99 19.21
C GLY A 229 -31.28 20.66 18.14
N GLY A 230 -30.90 19.39 18.10
CA GLY A 230 -29.79 18.96 17.28
C GLY A 230 -29.54 17.46 17.31
N VAL A 231 -28.30 17.08 17.01
CA VAL A 231 -27.87 15.68 16.91
C VAL A 231 -26.53 15.51 17.62
N ILE A 232 -26.41 14.52 18.51
CA ILE A 232 -25.10 14.11 19.04
C ILE A 232 -24.41 13.22 17.99
N MET A 233 -23.31 13.67 17.42
CA MET A 233 -22.58 13.06 16.30
C MET A 233 -21.68 11.89 16.75
N ASN A 234 -22.26 10.91 17.45
CA ASN A 234 -21.57 9.65 17.76
C ASN A 234 -21.57 8.74 16.53
N GLU A 235 -20.48 7.99 16.34
CA GLU A 235 -20.32 7.04 15.24
C GLU A 235 -21.50 6.06 15.14
N GLY A 236 -22.00 5.86 13.92
CA GLY A 236 -23.02 4.89 13.59
C GLY A 236 -24.31 5.49 13.02
N SER A 237 -25.34 4.66 12.94
CA SER A 237 -26.63 5.02 12.38
C SER A 237 -27.69 5.07 13.47
N LYS A 238 -28.43 6.18 13.58
CA LYS A 238 -29.47 6.37 14.59
C LYS A 238 -30.67 7.16 14.07
N LYS A 239 -31.77 7.11 14.80
CA LYS A 239 -32.99 7.92 14.55
C LYS A 239 -33.24 8.98 15.61
N THR A 240 -32.40 9.05 16.65
CA THR A 240 -32.61 9.94 17.79
C THR A 240 -31.90 11.26 17.58
N SER A 241 -32.67 12.35 17.60
CA SER A 241 -32.18 13.70 17.86
C SER A 241 -31.96 13.90 19.36
N HIS A 242 -31.36 15.03 19.71
CA HIS A 242 -31.14 15.44 21.08
C HIS A 242 -31.62 16.88 21.28
N GLN A 243 -32.06 17.20 22.49
CA GLN A 243 -32.43 18.55 22.88
C GLN A 243 -31.72 18.88 24.19
N TRP A 244 -31.05 20.03 24.19
CA TRP A 244 -30.43 20.63 25.37
C TRP A 244 -30.96 22.05 25.52
N LEU A 245 -30.31 22.88 26.32
CA LEU A 245 -30.72 24.27 26.52
C LEU A 245 -29.54 25.22 26.64
N GLU A 246 -29.82 26.50 26.48
CA GLU A 246 -28.87 27.59 26.69
C GLU A 246 -29.48 28.63 27.63
N VAL A 247 -28.65 29.17 28.52
CA VAL A 247 -28.99 30.27 29.43
C VAL A 247 -28.19 31.50 29.04
N LEU A 248 -28.83 32.67 29.05
CA LEU A 248 -28.15 33.93 28.77
C LEU A 248 -27.40 34.41 30.03
N ILE A 249 -26.07 34.45 29.96
CA ILE A 249 -25.19 34.91 31.04
C ILE A 249 -24.25 35.98 30.47
N GLU A 250 -24.29 37.20 31.02
CA GLU A 250 -23.48 38.36 30.58
C GLU A 250 -23.49 38.60 29.06
N GLY A 251 -24.66 38.42 28.42
CA GLY A 251 -24.83 38.62 26.98
C GLY A 251 -24.40 37.45 26.10
N ARG A 252 -23.99 36.31 26.68
CA ARG A 252 -23.60 35.09 25.97
C ARG A 252 -24.57 33.94 26.28
N TRP A 253 -24.85 33.11 25.28
CA TRP A 253 -25.65 31.89 25.46
C TRP A 253 -24.74 30.75 25.95
N VAL A 254 -24.92 30.35 27.20
CA VAL A 254 -24.14 29.29 27.86
C VAL A 254 -24.94 27.98 27.83
N PRO A 255 -24.40 26.87 27.30
CA PRO A 255 -25.12 25.62 27.13
C PRO A 255 -25.16 24.78 28.42
N PHE A 256 -26.28 24.06 28.59
CA PHE A 256 -26.50 23.08 29.65
C PHE A 256 -27.22 21.85 29.08
N ASP A 257 -26.87 20.67 29.56
CA ASP A 257 -27.52 19.40 29.22
C ASP A 257 -27.79 18.57 30.49
N PRO A 258 -28.97 18.71 31.11
CA PRO A 258 -29.36 17.93 32.28
C PRO A 258 -29.70 16.47 31.93
N THR A 259 -29.58 16.04 30.67
CA THR A 259 -29.74 14.63 30.30
C THR A 259 -28.41 13.91 30.33
N ASN A 260 -27.37 14.51 29.76
CA ASN A 260 -26.05 13.89 29.62
C ASN A 260 -25.01 14.39 30.64
N GLY A 261 -25.38 15.30 31.53
CA GLY A 261 -24.52 15.71 32.62
C GLY A 261 -23.54 16.84 32.25
N HIS A 262 -23.95 17.76 31.38
CA HIS A 262 -23.13 18.92 31.02
C HIS A 262 -23.63 20.21 31.70
N PHE A 263 -22.84 20.75 32.61
CA PHE A 263 -23.07 22.05 33.24
C PHE A 263 -22.11 23.08 32.63
N ALA A 264 -22.65 24.17 32.06
CA ALA A 264 -21.87 25.23 31.41
C ALA A 264 -20.84 24.73 30.39
N SER A 265 -21.10 23.58 29.76
CA SER A 265 -20.22 22.94 28.81
C SER A 265 -21.02 22.21 27.73
N LEU A 266 -20.41 22.04 26.56
CA LEU A 266 -20.97 21.29 25.45
C LEU A 266 -19.85 20.63 24.65
N PRO A 267 -19.80 19.29 24.60
CA PRO A 267 -18.76 18.56 23.85
C PRO A 267 -18.76 18.87 22.35
N GLU A 268 -17.63 18.65 21.67
CA GLU A 268 -17.45 18.94 20.24
C GLU A 268 -18.42 18.18 19.32
N ASN A 269 -18.87 16.99 19.71
CA ASN A 269 -19.76 16.13 18.92
C ASN A 269 -21.24 16.56 18.94
N TYR A 270 -21.63 17.63 19.62
CA TYR A 270 -23.01 18.12 19.54
C TYR A 270 -23.19 18.94 18.26
N LEU A 271 -24.23 18.69 17.47
CA LEU A 271 -24.55 19.47 16.27
C LEU A 271 -25.82 20.24 16.50
N ARG A 272 -25.78 21.57 16.41
CA ARG A 272 -26.96 22.42 16.50
C ARG A 272 -27.67 22.47 15.15
N LEU A 273 -28.99 22.22 15.16
CA LEU A 273 -29.84 22.37 13.98
C LEU A 273 -30.82 23.54 14.15
N TYR A 274 -31.35 23.75 15.36
CA TYR A 274 -32.27 24.84 15.64
C TYR A 274 -32.25 25.31 17.08
N THR A 275 -32.80 26.50 17.32
CA THR A 275 -33.13 27.05 18.64
C THR A 275 -34.63 27.25 18.78
N GLY A 276 -35.16 27.07 20.00
CA GLY A 276 -36.60 27.14 20.31
C GLY A 276 -37.24 25.76 20.51
N ASP A 277 -38.52 25.73 20.94
CA ASP A 277 -39.28 24.50 21.11
C ASP A 277 -39.96 24.08 19.79
N HIS A 278 -39.26 23.31 18.97
CA HIS A 278 -39.73 22.90 17.65
C HIS A 278 -39.64 21.38 17.46
N ALA A 279 -40.59 20.83 16.70
CA ALA A 279 -40.44 19.48 16.15
C ALA A 279 -39.40 19.50 15.02
N LEU A 280 -38.45 18.57 15.05
CA LEU A 280 -37.37 18.50 14.06
C LEU A 280 -37.90 18.26 12.64
N PHE A 281 -38.92 17.41 12.50
CA PHE A 281 -39.54 17.09 11.21
C PHE A 281 -41.00 17.51 11.20
N ARG A 282 -41.44 18.12 10.09
CA ARG A 282 -42.84 18.29 9.72
C ARG A 282 -43.04 17.70 8.35
N HIS A 283 -44.11 16.95 8.14
CA HIS A 283 -44.38 16.35 6.84
C HIS A 283 -45.88 16.21 6.60
N THR A 284 -46.26 15.98 5.34
CA THR A 284 -47.64 15.64 4.96
C THR A 284 -48.14 14.47 5.82
N ARG A 285 -49.36 14.58 6.36
CA ARG A 285 -49.93 13.56 7.24
C ARG A 285 -50.20 12.26 6.46
N ASN A 286 -50.19 11.14 7.17
CA ASN A 286 -50.52 9.81 6.64
C ASN A 286 -49.62 9.32 5.51
N ILE A 287 -48.36 9.75 5.48
CA ILE A 287 -47.32 9.18 4.62
C ILE A 287 -46.44 8.25 5.48
N ASN A 288 -45.88 7.20 4.86
CA ASN A 288 -44.94 6.31 5.53
C ASN A 288 -43.55 6.96 5.61
N PHE A 289 -43.40 8.02 6.41
CA PHE A 289 -42.16 8.77 6.58
C PHE A 289 -41.20 8.02 7.50
N ASP A 290 -39.99 7.75 7.00
CA ASP A 290 -38.87 7.24 7.78
C ASP A 290 -37.63 8.12 7.58
N TYR A 291 -36.76 8.17 8.58
CA TYR A 291 -35.51 8.91 8.52
C TYR A 291 -34.41 8.24 9.34
N ARG A 292 -33.16 8.63 9.02
CA ARG A 292 -31.97 8.11 9.69
C ARG A 292 -30.82 9.11 9.58
N PHE A 293 -30.16 9.34 10.70
CA PHE A 293 -28.85 9.98 10.76
C PHE A 293 -27.77 8.91 10.67
N THR A 294 -26.80 9.09 9.80
CA THR A 294 -25.57 8.30 9.75
C THR A 294 -24.41 9.23 9.98
N ILE A 295 -23.60 8.95 11.01
CA ILE A 295 -22.45 9.76 11.37
C ILE A 295 -21.20 8.91 11.33
N SER A 296 -20.16 9.40 10.67
CA SER A 296 -18.82 8.83 10.72
C SER A 296 -17.83 9.92 11.13
N PRO A 297 -17.20 9.84 12.32
CA PRO A 297 -16.14 10.77 12.69
C PRO A 297 -14.90 10.49 11.82
N ILE A 298 -14.27 11.54 11.32
CA ILE A 298 -13.08 11.48 10.49
C ILE A 298 -12.03 12.40 11.10
N SER A 299 -10.81 11.89 11.30
CA SER A 299 -9.70 12.71 11.76
C SER A 299 -8.86 13.15 10.57
N GLN A 300 -8.75 14.47 10.35
CA GLN A 300 -7.95 15.05 9.27
C GLN A 300 -7.18 16.28 9.76
N SER A 301 -6.15 16.66 8.99
CA SER A 301 -5.37 17.86 9.28
C SER A 301 -6.07 19.08 8.68
N PRO A 302 -6.27 20.17 9.45
CA PRO A 302 -6.73 21.47 8.96
C PRO A 302 -6.06 21.94 7.68
N ALA A 303 -4.76 21.64 7.54
CA ALA A 303 -3.98 21.93 6.35
C ALA A 303 -4.55 21.38 5.02
N LEU A 304 -5.43 20.39 5.06
CA LEU A 304 -6.01 19.79 3.85
C LEU A 304 -7.29 20.50 3.37
N PHE A 305 -7.94 21.31 4.20
CA PHE A 305 -9.29 21.83 3.92
C PHE A 305 -9.58 23.24 4.43
N GLU A 306 -8.90 23.71 5.47
CA GLU A 306 -9.13 25.03 6.06
C GLU A 306 -8.16 26.04 5.43
N PHE A 307 -8.67 26.87 4.53
CA PHE A 307 -7.90 27.94 3.88
C PHE A 307 -8.53 29.28 4.24
N GLU A 308 -8.00 29.94 5.28
CA GLU A 308 -8.46 31.28 5.66
C GLU A 308 -8.27 32.26 4.48
N GLU A 309 -9.33 33.02 4.14
CA GLU A 309 -9.32 33.99 3.03
C GLU A 309 -8.38 35.19 3.29
N ASN A 310 -8.10 35.50 4.56
CA ASN A 310 -7.29 36.64 5.00
C ASN A 310 -5.80 36.31 5.24
N GLU A 311 -5.35 35.10 4.90
CA GLU A 311 -3.96 34.68 5.12
C GLU A 311 -2.98 35.39 4.15
N PRO A 312 -1.74 35.71 4.59
CA PRO A 312 -0.72 36.33 3.74
C PRO A 312 -0.49 35.54 2.45
N VAL A 313 -0.10 36.22 1.36
CA VAL A 313 0.11 35.64 0.02
C VAL A 313 0.99 34.37 0.02
N LEU A 314 1.89 34.21 1.00
CA LEU A 314 2.74 33.03 1.15
C LEU A 314 2.01 31.77 1.66
N ASN A 315 0.92 31.89 2.43
CA ASN A 315 0.09 30.75 2.82
C ASN A 315 -0.73 30.17 1.63
N ARG A 316 -0.54 30.70 0.42
CA ARG A 316 -1.00 30.10 -0.84
C ARG A 316 -0.12 28.93 -1.32
N PHE A 317 1.06 28.71 -0.74
CA PHE A 317 1.97 27.60 -1.11
C PHE A 317 1.66 26.26 -0.44
N ASN A 318 0.41 26.05 0.00
CA ASN A 318 -0.07 24.77 0.46
C ASN A 318 -0.42 23.87 -0.76
N ALA A 319 0.19 22.69 -0.85
CA ALA A 319 -0.02 21.78 -1.97
C ALA A 319 -1.45 21.21 -2.03
N ALA A 320 -2.09 21.02 -0.88
CA ALA A 320 -3.47 20.55 -0.84
C ALA A 320 -4.42 21.57 -1.45
N ARG A 321 -4.19 22.88 -1.25
CA ARG A 321 -4.98 23.96 -1.86
C ARG A 321 -4.99 23.89 -3.39
N LEU A 322 -3.81 23.64 -3.98
CA LEU A 322 -3.68 23.49 -5.44
C LEU A 322 -4.42 22.26 -5.95
N MET A 323 -4.40 21.16 -5.18
CA MET A 323 -5.08 19.92 -5.54
C MET A 323 -6.59 19.98 -5.34
N GLN A 324 -7.09 20.81 -4.43
CA GLN A 324 -8.54 21.00 -4.29
C GLN A 324 -9.19 21.58 -5.55
N LEU A 325 -8.45 22.38 -6.34
CA LEU A 325 -8.92 22.87 -7.63
C LEU A 325 -9.25 21.76 -8.64
N THR A 326 -8.78 20.52 -8.40
CA THR A 326 -9.10 19.37 -9.23
C THR A 326 -10.37 18.63 -8.80
N GLY A 327 -11.03 19.07 -7.72
CA GLY A 327 -12.24 18.45 -7.18
C GLY A 327 -12.01 17.11 -6.48
N LEU A 328 -10.77 16.80 -6.08
CA LEU A 328 -10.45 15.56 -5.36
C LEU A 328 -10.87 15.67 -3.89
N PRO A 329 -11.38 14.59 -3.26
CA PRO A 329 -11.64 14.56 -1.83
C PRO A 329 -10.36 14.80 -1.01
N GLU A 330 -10.50 15.46 0.14
CA GLU A 330 -9.42 15.92 1.01
C GLU A 330 -8.56 14.74 1.51
N GLY A 331 -9.22 13.64 1.87
CA GLY A 331 -8.53 12.40 2.25
C GLY A 331 -7.71 11.78 1.12
N MET A 332 -8.13 11.93 -0.14
CA MET A 332 -7.36 11.44 -1.29
C MET A 332 -6.14 12.32 -1.58
N ILE A 333 -6.28 13.64 -1.40
CA ILE A 333 -5.17 14.58 -1.52
C ILE A 333 -4.07 14.24 -0.51
N GLY A 334 -4.45 14.00 0.76
CA GLY A 334 -3.50 13.57 1.80
C GLY A 334 -2.73 12.31 1.41
N VAL A 335 -3.42 11.29 0.90
CA VAL A 335 -2.78 10.04 0.43
C VAL A 335 -1.87 10.28 -0.78
N PHE A 336 -2.30 11.12 -1.74
CA PHE A 336 -1.52 11.41 -2.95
C PHE A 336 -0.17 12.06 -2.62
N LEU A 337 -0.16 13.04 -1.72
CA LEU A 337 1.05 13.72 -1.26
C LEU A 337 2.06 12.79 -0.57
N MET A 338 1.60 11.66 -0.05
CA MET A 338 2.43 10.66 0.64
C MET A 338 3.09 9.65 -0.30
N PHE A 339 2.69 9.54 -1.58
CA PHE A 339 3.27 8.54 -2.50
C PHE A 339 4.79 8.62 -2.64
N PRO A 340 5.42 9.80 -2.76
CA PRO A 340 6.88 9.89 -2.81
C PRO A 340 7.55 9.36 -1.54
N LEU A 341 6.97 9.60 -0.37
CA LEU A 341 7.47 9.09 0.91
C LEU A 341 7.28 7.56 1.02
N ALA A 342 6.14 7.05 0.58
CA ALA A 342 5.90 5.59 0.49
C ALA A 342 6.89 4.92 -0.49
N ALA A 343 7.23 5.60 -1.59
CA ALA A 343 8.23 5.12 -2.55
C ALA A 343 9.63 5.10 -1.92
N LEU A 344 9.98 6.12 -1.13
CA LEU A 344 11.22 6.15 -0.37
C LEU A 344 11.32 4.96 0.60
N ILE A 345 10.25 4.66 1.35
CA ILE A 345 10.21 3.51 2.26
C ILE A 345 10.38 2.21 1.49
N THR A 346 9.67 2.05 0.38
CA THR A 346 9.75 0.84 -0.44
C THR A 346 11.16 0.65 -1.02
N ILE A 347 11.78 1.73 -1.50
CA ILE A 347 13.17 1.74 -1.98
C ILE A 347 14.13 1.40 -0.84
N PHE A 348 13.93 1.93 0.36
CA PHE A 348 14.75 1.62 1.52
C PHE A 348 14.66 0.14 1.91
N LEU A 349 13.44 -0.42 2.03
CA LEU A 349 13.24 -1.83 2.36
C LEU A 349 13.88 -2.75 1.31
N ARG A 350 13.77 -2.40 0.02
CA ARG A 350 14.35 -3.20 -1.07
C ARG A 350 15.86 -3.06 -1.18
N SER A 351 16.35 -1.82 -1.19
CA SER A 351 17.74 -1.51 -1.50
C SER A 351 18.64 -1.61 -0.29
N VAL A 352 18.17 -1.29 0.93
CA VAL A 352 18.97 -1.29 2.17
C VAL A 352 18.71 -2.54 3.03
N VAL A 353 17.45 -2.91 3.24
CA VAL A 353 17.12 -4.10 4.05
C VAL A 353 17.29 -5.38 3.22
N GLY A 354 16.84 -5.36 1.96
CA GLY A 354 16.89 -6.49 1.03
C GLY A 354 15.56 -7.22 0.85
N ILE A 355 14.44 -6.65 1.33
CA ILE A 355 13.13 -7.27 1.23
C ILE A 355 12.69 -7.31 -0.24
N GLN A 356 12.32 -8.50 -0.71
CA GLN A 356 11.72 -8.70 -2.03
C GLN A 356 10.21 -8.48 -1.97
N THR A 357 9.67 -7.77 -2.95
CA THR A 357 8.25 -7.42 -3.04
C THR A 357 7.75 -7.65 -4.47
N PHE A 358 6.44 -7.70 -4.65
CA PHE A 358 5.79 -7.65 -5.97
C PHE A 358 5.97 -6.26 -6.61
N GLY A 359 7.21 -5.86 -6.89
CA GLY A 359 7.53 -4.53 -7.40
C GLY A 359 7.44 -3.43 -6.35
N ILE A 360 7.70 -2.20 -6.79
CA ILE A 360 7.74 -1.03 -5.90
C ILE A 360 6.34 -0.44 -5.74
N PHE A 361 5.54 -0.41 -6.80
CA PHE A 361 4.24 0.28 -6.83
C PHE A 361 3.10 -0.49 -6.16
N MET A 362 3.02 -1.81 -6.33
CA MET A 362 1.88 -2.59 -5.82
C MET A 362 1.67 -2.45 -4.30
N PRO A 363 2.68 -2.63 -3.44
CA PRO A 363 2.50 -2.46 -2.00
C PRO A 363 1.93 -1.08 -1.62
N MET A 364 2.36 -0.02 -2.32
CA MET A 364 1.88 1.34 -2.09
C MET A 364 0.42 1.51 -2.52
N LEU A 365 0.03 1.01 -3.70
CA LEU A 365 -1.35 1.12 -4.17
C LEU A 365 -2.32 0.34 -3.29
N ILE A 366 -1.92 -0.85 -2.84
CA ILE A 366 -2.72 -1.65 -1.90
C ILE A 366 -2.83 -0.93 -0.56
N ALA A 367 -1.72 -0.40 -0.03
CA ALA A 367 -1.74 0.37 1.22
C ALA A 367 -2.63 1.61 1.13
N ALA A 368 -2.63 2.33 0.01
CA ALA A 368 -3.51 3.47 -0.23
C ALA A 368 -5.01 3.05 -0.24
N ALA A 369 -5.35 1.91 -0.84
CA ALA A 369 -6.70 1.35 -0.78
C ALA A 369 -7.11 0.93 0.64
N CYS A 370 -6.14 0.45 1.44
CA CYS A 370 -6.37 0.07 2.85
C CYS A 370 -6.72 1.26 3.74
N VAL A 371 -6.32 2.50 3.41
CA VAL A 371 -6.62 3.70 4.20
C VAL A 371 -8.12 3.87 4.42
N ASN A 372 -8.92 3.64 3.37
CA ASN A 372 -10.37 3.83 3.43
C ASN A 372 -11.13 2.56 3.85
N THR A 373 -10.55 1.39 3.65
CA THR A 373 -11.21 0.08 3.93
C THR A 373 -10.79 -0.55 5.26
N GLY A 374 -9.71 -0.08 5.85
CA GLY A 374 -9.05 -0.68 7.01
C GLY A 374 -7.97 -1.70 6.60
N LEU A 375 -6.87 -1.73 7.36
CA LEU A 375 -5.71 -2.56 7.06
C LEU A 375 -6.05 -4.07 7.00
N TRP A 376 -6.80 -4.58 7.97
CA TRP A 376 -7.10 -6.01 8.04
C TRP A 376 -8.00 -6.47 6.90
N LEU A 377 -9.05 -5.71 6.59
CA LEU A 377 -9.93 -6.01 5.48
C LEU A 377 -9.19 -5.87 4.14
N GLY A 378 -8.34 -4.84 3.99
CA GLY A 378 -7.50 -4.67 2.81
C GLY A 378 -6.47 -5.80 2.62
N LEU A 379 -5.82 -6.26 3.68
CA LEU A 379 -4.89 -7.39 3.63
C LEU A 379 -5.61 -8.72 3.35
N ALA A 380 -6.81 -8.91 3.92
CA ALA A 380 -7.63 -10.09 3.66
C ALA A 380 -8.11 -10.14 2.20
N THR A 381 -8.60 -9.02 1.67
CA THR A 381 -9.01 -8.92 0.26
C THR A 381 -7.82 -9.11 -0.68
N PHE A 382 -6.67 -8.51 -0.40
CA PHE A 382 -5.44 -8.75 -1.16
C PHE A 382 -5.04 -10.23 -1.16
N SER A 383 -4.96 -10.85 0.02
CA SER A 383 -4.58 -12.27 0.14
C SER A 383 -5.57 -13.19 -0.56
N GLY A 384 -6.87 -12.88 -0.48
CA GLY A 384 -7.92 -13.61 -1.19
C GLY A 384 -7.80 -13.48 -2.71
N ILE A 385 -7.53 -12.27 -3.22
CA ILE A 385 -7.28 -12.02 -4.65
C ILE A 385 -6.05 -12.79 -5.13
N VAL A 386 -4.93 -12.75 -4.39
CA VAL A 386 -3.71 -13.52 -4.70
C VAL A 386 -4.03 -15.00 -4.80
N ALA A 387 -4.69 -15.56 -3.78
CA ALA A 387 -5.04 -16.98 -3.72
C ALA A 387 -5.95 -17.38 -4.89
N PHE A 388 -6.97 -16.58 -5.16
CA PHE A 388 -7.89 -16.80 -6.28
C PHE A 388 -7.17 -16.72 -7.64
N ALA A 389 -6.30 -15.72 -7.84
CA ALA A 389 -5.51 -15.60 -9.06
C ALA A 389 -4.59 -16.80 -9.27
N VAL A 390 -3.91 -17.29 -8.23
CA VAL A 390 -3.09 -18.53 -8.28
C VAL A 390 -3.95 -19.73 -8.67
N LEU A 391 -5.12 -19.89 -8.04
CA LEU A 391 -6.04 -20.99 -8.34
C LEU A 391 -6.55 -20.95 -9.79
N MET A 392 -6.93 -19.77 -10.28
CA MET A 392 -7.39 -19.60 -11.66
C MET A 392 -6.28 -19.78 -12.69
N LEU A 393 -5.06 -19.33 -12.39
CA LEU A 393 -3.89 -19.59 -13.24
C LEU A 393 -3.59 -21.09 -13.32
N ALA A 394 -3.67 -21.82 -12.19
CA ALA A 394 -3.52 -23.27 -12.17
C ALA A 394 -4.64 -23.97 -12.93
N TYR A 395 -5.89 -23.51 -12.78
CA TYR A 395 -7.04 -24.03 -13.52
C TYR A 395 -6.88 -23.85 -15.03
N PHE A 396 -6.57 -22.63 -15.51
CA PHE A 396 -6.37 -22.38 -16.94
C PHE A 396 -5.13 -23.05 -17.52
N ASN A 397 -4.12 -23.32 -16.69
CA ASN A 397 -2.97 -24.11 -17.13
C ASN A 397 -3.39 -25.50 -17.61
N SER A 398 -4.43 -26.11 -17.00
CA SER A 398 -4.95 -27.41 -17.44
C SER A 398 -5.56 -27.40 -18.84
N PHE A 399 -5.96 -26.24 -19.36
CA PHE A 399 -6.58 -26.09 -20.68
C PHE A 399 -5.56 -25.76 -21.79
N ASN A 400 -4.26 -25.71 -21.49
CA ASN A 400 -3.19 -25.40 -22.45
C ASN A 400 -3.39 -24.07 -23.21
N ILE A 401 -4.01 -23.08 -22.57
CA ILE A 401 -4.25 -21.76 -23.16
C ILE A 401 -2.93 -20.97 -23.20
N LEU A 402 -2.71 -20.22 -24.28
CA LEU A 402 -1.61 -19.28 -24.46
C LEU A 402 -1.51 -18.29 -23.26
N LYS A 403 -0.29 -17.86 -22.92
CA LYS A 403 0.01 -17.00 -21.76
C LYS A 403 -0.82 -15.71 -21.72
N ILE A 404 -0.83 -14.94 -22.82
CA ILE A 404 -1.51 -13.63 -22.87
C ILE A 404 -3.04 -13.78 -22.70
N PRO A 405 -3.73 -14.66 -23.45
CA PRO A 405 -5.16 -14.92 -23.22
C PRO A 405 -5.48 -15.45 -21.81
N ARG A 406 -4.59 -16.28 -21.23
CA ARG A 406 -4.76 -16.79 -19.87
C ARG A 406 -4.74 -15.66 -18.83
N LEU A 407 -3.73 -14.78 -18.90
CA LEU A 407 -3.63 -13.61 -18.04
C LEU A 407 -4.86 -12.70 -18.22
N ALA A 408 -5.26 -12.42 -19.45
CA ALA A 408 -6.44 -11.62 -19.75
C ALA A 408 -7.74 -12.23 -19.17
N ALA A 409 -7.90 -13.55 -19.23
CA ALA A 409 -9.04 -14.25 -18.65
C ALA A 409 -9.07 -14.11 -17.12
N VAL A 410 -7.94 -14.31 -16.43
CA VAL A 410 -7.84 -14.13 -14.97
C VAL A 410 -8.17 -12.70 -14.58
N ILE A 411 -7.61 -11.71 -15.28
CA ILE A 411 -7.88 -10.28 -15.03
C ILE A 411 -9.36 -9.97 -15.20
N THR A 412 -9.98 -10.45 -16.28
CA THR A 412 -11.40 -10.24 -16.58
C THR A 412 -12.28 -10.82 -15.47
N ILE A 413 -12.03 -12.07 -15.06
CA ILE A 413 -12.81 -12.75 -14.01
C ILE A 413 -12.64 -12.04 -12.66
N CYS A 414 -11.41 -11.72 -12.26
CA CYS A 414 -11.15 -10.99 -11.02
C CYS A 414 -11.82 -9.61 -11.03
N THR A 415 -11.84 -8.93 -12.18
CA THR A 415 -12.52 -7.63 -12.35
C THR A 415 -14.03 -7.78 -12.20
N VAL A 416 -14.64 -8.78 -12.83
CA VAL A 416 -16.09 -9.05 -12.72
C VAL A 416 -16.47 -9.40 -11.27
N ILE A 417 -15.69 -10.24 -10.59
CA ILE A 417 -15.90 -10.57 -9.17
C ILE A 417 -15.79 -9.31 -8.31
N PHE A 418 -14.78 -8.48 -8.55
CA PHE A 418 -14.60 -7.24 -7.80
C PHE A 418 -15.76 -6.26 -8.01
N ILE A 419 -16.23 -6.09 -9.25
CA ILE A 419 -17.43 -5.30 -9.56
C ILE A 419 -18.65 -5.88 -8.85
N GLY A 420 -18.82 -7.21 -8.85
CA GLY A 420 -19.90 -7.88 -8.12
C GLY A 420 -19.85 -7.62 -6.61
N ILE A 421 -18.66 -7.65 -6.01
CA ILE A 421 -18.44 -7.31 -4.60
C ILE A 421 -18.80 -5.83 -4.33
N LEU A 422 -18.37 -4.92 -5.21
CA LEU A 422 -18.71 -3.50 -5.09
C LEU A 422 -20.23 -3.25 -5.19
N LEU A 423 -20.92 -3.90 -6.13
CA LEU A 423 -22.38 -3.79 -6.26
C LEU A 423 -23.10 -4.35 -5.04
N TRP A 424 -22.60 -5.45 -4.48
CA TRP A 424 -23.15 -6.05 -3.26
C TRP A 424 -22.95 -5.18 -2.01
N LEU A 425 -21.77 -4.55 -1.87
CA LEU A 425 -21.45 -3.61 -0.79
C LEU A 425 -22.16 -2.26 -0.93
N GLY A 426 -22.30 -1.75 -2.15
CA GLY A 426 -22.96 -0.48 -2.45
C GLY A 426 -24.44 -0.45 -2.06
N ASN A 427 -25.13 -1.60 -2.10
CA ASN A 427 -26.49 -1.72 -1.59
C ASN A 427 -26.61 -1.67 -0.05
N ARG A 428 -25.48 -1.73 0.67
CA ARG A 428 -25.45 -1.70 2.15
C ARG A 428 -24.75 -0.48 2.74
N SER A 429 -24.05 0.31 1.93
CA SER A 429 -23.24 1.44 2.41
C SER A 429 -23.41 2.67 1.51
N SER A 430 -23.49 3.86 2.11
CA SER A 430 -23.70 5.15 1.44
C SER A 430 -22.41 5.73 0.79
N LEU A 431 -21.36 4.92 0.65
CA LEU A 431 -20.02 5.36 0.21
C LEU A 431 -19.96 5.61 -1.30
N GLN A 432 -19.41 6.76 -1.70
CA GLN A 432 -19.08 7.07 -3.09
C GLN A 432 -17.81 6.31 -3.51
N PHE A 433 -17.96 5.15 -4.15
CA PHE A 433 -16.85 4.28 -4.57
C PHE A 433 -16.18 4.67 -5.91
N GLY A 434 -16.58 5.78 -6.54
CA GLY A 434 -16.31 6.06 -7.97
C GLY A 434 -14.85 5.98 -8.44
N ILE A 435 -13.90 6.56 -7.70
CA ILE A 435 -12.45 6.52 -8.04
C ILE A 435 -11.74 5.32 -7.37
N LEU A 436 -12.24 4.89 -6.20
CA LEU A 436 -11.73 3.74 -5.46
C LEU A 436 -11.87 2.40 -6.20
N ALA A 437 -12.76 2.32 -7.20
CA ALA A 437 -12.97 1.13 -8.01
C ALA A 437 -11.85 0.85 -9.03
N LEU A 438 -11.06 1.86 -9.43
CA LEU A 438 -10.04 1.70 -10.48
C LEU A 438 -8.75 1.06 -9.97
N PHE A 439 -8.34 1.34 -8.73
CA PHE A 439 -7.09 0.84 -8.17
C PHE A 439 -7.04 -0.70 -8.10
N PRO A 440 -8.08 -1.41 -7.62
CA PRO A 440 -8.05 -2.86 -7.50
C PRO A 440 -7.90 -3.56 -8.85
N VAL A 441 -8.49 -3.04 -9.93
CA VAL A 441 -8.34 -3.63 -11.27
C VAL A 441 -6.90 -3.54 -11.78
N VAL A 442 -6.26 -2.37 -11.63
CA VAL A 442 -4.85 -2.19 -12.02
C VAL A 442 -3.94 -3.07 -11.16
N ILE A 443 -4.19 -3.14 -9.85
CA ILE A 443 -3.44 -4.00 -8.92
C ILE A 443 -3.58 -5.47 -9.32
N ILE A 444 -4.80 -5.95 -9.59
CA ILE A 444 -5.08 -7.33 -9.99
C ILE A 444 -4.34 -7.68 -11.28
N SER A 445 -4.32 -6.78 -12.27
CA SER A 445 -3.61 -6.98 -13.54
C SER A 445 -2.11 -7.21 -13.33
N PHE A 446 -1.45 -6.27 -12.64
CA PHE A 446 -0.02 -6.38 -12.35
C PHE A 446 0.33 -7.55 -11.43
N LEU A 447 -0.57 -7.88 -10.49
CA LEU A 447 -0.40 -9.00 -9.58
C LEU A 447 -0.49 -10.33 -10.31
N ALA A 448 -1.49 -10.52 -11.16
CA ALA A 448 -1.68 -11.74 -11.93
C ALA A 448 -0.48 -12.02 -12.83
N GLU A 449 0.04 -11.00 -13.51
CA GLU A 449 1.25 -11.10 -14.33
C GLU A 449 2.47 -11.51 -13.51
N ARG A 450 2.72 -10.86 -12.36
CA ARG A 450 3.86 -11.21 -11.50
C ARG A 450 3.75 -12.61 -10.89
N ILE A 451 2.57 -13.00 -10.43
CA ILE A 451 2.33 -14.33 -9.86
C ILE A 451 2.59 -15.39 -10.91
N HIS A 452 2.08 -15.19 -12.13
CA HIS A 452 2.28 -16.12 -13.22
C HIS A 452 3.77 -16.32 -13.54
N ASN A 453 4.53 -15.23 -13.67
CA ASN A 453 5.96 -15.30 -13.94
C ASN A 453 6.72 -16.06 -12.83
N MET A 454 6.33 -15.92 -11.55
CA MET A 454 6.97 -16.66 -10.44
C MET A 454 6.55 -18.12 -10.36
N LEU A 455 5.30 -18.44 -10.70
CA LEU A 455 4.80 -19.83 -10.73
C LEU A 455 5.52 -20.64 -11.83
N ASP A 456 5.76 -20.02 -12.98
CA ASP A 456 6.50 -20.65 -14.09
C ASP A 456 7.96 -20.94 -13.71
N GLU A 457 8.56 -20.15 -12.81
CA GLU A 457 9.91 -20.36 -12.30
C GLU A 457 10.05 -21.57 -11.34
N SER A 458 8.95 -22.24 -10.98
CA SER A 458 8.91 -23.31 -9.96
C SER A 458 9.46 -22.91 -8.58
N ASP A 459 9.54 -21.61 -8.29
CA ASP A 459 10.06 -21.07 -7.03
C ASP A 459 8.94 -20.70 -6.04
N TRP A 460 8.23 -21.71 -5.54
CA TRP A 460 7.17 -21.52 -4.53
C TRP A 460 7.70 -20.80 -3.27
N LYS A 461 8.96 -21.04 -2.89
CA LYS A 461 9.58 -20.40 -1.73
C LYS A 461 9.86 -18.92 -2.00
N GLY A 462 10.38 -18.58 -3.17
CA GLY A 462 10.53 -17.20 -3.65
C GLY A 462 9.20 -16.46 -3.68
N MET A 463 8.14 -17.10 -4.16
CA MET A 463 6.80 -16.52 -4.18
C MET A 463 6.29 -16.19 -2.77
N VAL A 464 6.39 -17.13 -1.83
CA VAL A 464 5.95 -16.91 -0.43
C VAL A 464 6.78 -15.83 0.26
N THR A 465 8.10 -15.85 0.10
CA THR A 465 8.99 -14.84 0.70
C THR A 465 8.73 -13.45 0.12
N THR A 466 8.49 -13.35 -1.19
CA THR A 466 8.10 -12.10 -1.86
C THR A 466 6.71 -11.62 -1.42
N GLY A 467 5.78 -12.55 -1.20
CA GLY A 467 4.46 -12.26 -0.63
C GLY A 467 4.55 -11.65 0.77
N ILE A 468 5.32 -12.29 1.67
CA ILE A 468 5.57 -11.77 3.03
C ILE A 468 6.22 -10.39 2.97
N GLY A 469 7.24 -10.19 2.12
CA GLY A 469 7.88 -8.89 1.95
C GLY A 469 6.93 -7.81 1.42
N THR A 470 6.01 -8.18 0.53
CA THR A 470 4.95 -7.29 0.04
C THR A 470 4.01 -6.87 1.17
N VAL A 471 3.55 -7.81 2.01
CA VAL A 471 2.71 -7.52 3.19
C VAL A 471 3.40 -6.58 4.17
N ILE A 472 4.67 -6.83 4.49
CA ILE A 472 5.47 -5.94 5.37
C ILE A 472 5.53 -4.52 4.78
N THR A 473 5.73 -4.42 3.46
CA THR A 473 5.79 -3.12 2.77
C THR A 473 4.43 -2.43 2.73
N ILE A 474 3.33 -3.17 2.56
CA ILE A 474 1.95 -2.64 2.64
C ILE A 474 1.71 -2.03 4.02
N ILE A 475 2.06 -2.75 5.09
CA ILE A 475 1.89 -2.26 6.47
C ILE A 475 2.71 -0.98 6.69
N ALA A 476 3.98 -0.95 6.26
CA ALA A 476 4.83 0.23 6.40
C ALA A 476 4.29 1.44 5.63
N CYS A 477 3.81 1.24 4.40
CA CYS A 477 3.17 2.31 3.60
C CYS A 477 1.84 2.76 4.22
N TYR A 478 1.05 1.83 4.76
CA TYR A 478 -0.22 2.15 5.42
C TYR A 478 -0.01 3.04 6.64
N ILE A 479 1.00 2.77 7.47
CA ILE A 479 1.33 3.63 8.63
C ILE A 479 1.63 5.07 8.17
N VAL A 480 2.35 5.24 7.06
CA VAL A 480 2.60 6.56 6.50
C VAL A 480 1.33 7.20 5.95
N PHE A 481 0.55 6.46 5.16
CA PHE A 481 -0.68 6.99 4.59
C PHE A 481 -1.74 7.32 5.62
N SER A 482 -1.80 6.62 6.76
CA SER A 482 -2.76 6.88 7.83
C SER A 482 -2.32 7.98 8.80
N SER A 483 -1.11 8.53 8.66
CA SER A 483 -0.61 9.57 9.56
C SER A 483 -1.14 10.95 9.19
N VAL A 484 -2.14 11.43 9.93
CA VAL A 484 -2.71 12.79 9.76
C VAL A 484 -1.63 13.87 9.88
N MET A 485 -0.67 13.70 10.79
CA MET A 485 0.44 14.62 10.97
C MET A 485 1.35 14.69 9.74
N LEU A 486 1.70 13.55 9.14
CA LEU A 486 2.52 13.53 7.92
C LEU A 486 1.77 14.12 6.73
N GLN A 487 0.49 13.78 6.56
CA GLN A 487 -0.35 14.37 5.51
C GLN A 487 -0.41 15.90 5.63
N GLY A 488 -0.68 16.41 6.84
CA GLY A 488 -0.68 17.84 7.12
C GLY A 488 0.69 18.48 6.86
N LEU A 489 1.77 17.84 7.30
CA LEU A 489 3.13 18.36 7.12
C LEU A 489 3.53 18.51 5.65
N PHE A 490 3.27 17.51 4.80
CA PHE A 490 3.61 17.60 3.37
C PHE A 490 2.63 18.46 2.56
N ALA A 491 1.39 18.64 3.05
CA ALA A 491 0.48 19.62 2.48
C ALA A 491 0.97 21.06 2.75
N LEU A 492 1.36 21.32 4.00
CA LEU A 492 1.88 22.61 4.44
C LEU A 492 3.28 22.92 3.89
N MET A 493 4.16 21.93 3.84
CA MET A 493 5.57 22.09 3.44
C MET A 493 5.90 21.18 2.25
N PRO A 494 5.42 21.50 1.04
CA PRO A 494 5.68 20.67 -0.14
C PRO A 494 7.16 20.55 -0.50
N GLU A 495 8.01 21.49 -0.07
CA GLU A 495 9.45 21.41 -0.28
C GLU A 495 10.11 20.20 0.39
N LEU A 496 9.46 19.56 1.37
CA LEU A 496 9.91 18.28 1.94
C LEU A 496 9.96 17.16 0.90
N LEU A 497 9.24 17.27 -0.22
CA LEU A 497 9.37 16.37 -1.36
C LEU A 497 10.78 16.42 -1.99
N LEU A 498 11.46 17.57 -1.92
CA LEU A 498 12.86 17.70 -2.35
C LEU A 498 13.79 16.92 -1.42
N LEU A 499 13.52 16.94 -0.12
CA LEU A 499 14.26 16.12 0.85
C LEU A 499 14.03 14.63 0.58
N VAL A 500 12.78 14.20 0.34
CA VAL A 500 12.46 12.81 -0.04
C VAL A 500 13.23 12.41 -1.30
N LEU A 501 13.22 13.25 -2.34
CA LEU A 501 13.98 13.01 -3.56
C LEU A 501 15.50 12.93 -3.30
N ALA A 502 16.04 13.83 -2.46
CA ALA A 502 17.46 13.84 -2.12
C ALA A 502 17.90 12.51 -1.47
N VAL A 503 17.08 11.98 -0.55
CA VAL A 503 17.31 10.70 0.11
C VAL A 503 17.13 9.53 -0.88
N GLN A 504 16.13 9.57 -1.76
CA GLN A 504 15.97 8.55 -2.80
C GLN A 504 17.20 8.48 -3.72
N LEU A 505 17.74 9.62 -4.15
CA LEU A 505 18.96 9.69 -4.94
C LEU A 505 20.17 9.16 -4.16
N ALA A 506 20.27 9.47 -2.87
CA ALA A 506 21.33 8.97 -2.01
C ALA A 506 21.28 7.44 -1.87
N ILE A 507 20.09 6.85 -1.67
CA ILE A 507 19.89 5.40 -1.64
C ILE A 507 20.15 4.77 -3.01
N GLY A 508 19.78 5.43 -4.11
CA GLY A 508 20.06 4.96 -5.47
C GLY A 508 21.57 4.84 -5.76
N GLN A 509 22.38 5.65 -5.10
CA GLN A 509 23.84 5.58 -5.17
C GLN A 509 24.47 4.68 -4.10
N TRP A 510 23.68 4.11 -3.21
CA TRP A 510 24.18 3.25 -2.15
C TRP A 510 24.74 1.96 -2.73
N SER A 511 26.04 1.72 -2.52
CA SER A 511 26.73 0.48 -2.91
C SER A 511 26.99 -0.45 -1.72
N GLY A 512 26.41 -0.18 -0.55
CA GLY A 512 26.55 -1.04 0.63
C GLY A 512 25.86 -2.39 0.48
N MET A 513 26.27 -3.34 1.32
CA MET A 513 25.58 -4.63 1.47
C MET A 513 24.26 -4.45 2.18
N ARG A 514 23.22 -5.14 1.68
CA ARG A 514 21.88 -5.18 2.29
C ARG A 514 21.93 -5.86 3.65
N LEU A 515 21.01 -5.52 4.55
CA LEU A 515 20.94 -6.16 5.86
C LEU A 515 20.82 -7.70 5.77
N GLN A 516 20.02 -8.21 4.83
CA GLN A 516 19.93 -9.65 4.55
C GLN A 516 21.23 -10.26 4.03
N GLU A 517 22.08 -9.49 3.33
CA GLU A 517 23.36 -9.97 2.82
C GLU A 517 24.38 -10.19 3.95
N TYR A 518 24.33 -9.40 5.03
CA TYR A 518 25.14 -9.67 6.22
C TYR A 518 24.81 -11.02 6.85
N ILE A 519 23.54 -11.43 6.83
CA ILE A 519 23.12 -12.75 7.30
C ILE A 519 23.57 -13.83 6.31
N ARG A 520 23.38 -13.60 5.00
CA ARG A 520 23.75 -14.54 3.92
C ARG A 520 25.24 -14.84 3.85
N PHE A 521 26.09 -13.84 4.10
CA PHE A 521 27.55 -13.93 4.00
C PHE A 521 28.24 -13.94 5.37
N ARG A 522 27.49 -14.23 6.45
CA ARG A 522 27.99 -14.17 7.84
C ARG A 522 29.28 -14.96 8.07
N SER A 523 29.46 -16.09 7.38
CA SER A 523 30.63 -16.96 7.53
C SER A 523 31.90 -16.38 6.93
N ILE A 524 31.79 -15.42 6.00
CA ILE A 524 32.93 -14.87 5.25
C ILE A 524 33.19 -13.40 5.54
N LEU A 525 32.43 -12.76 6.43
CA LEU A 525 32.62 -11.34 6.79
C LEU A 525 34.02 -11.06 7.37
N GLY A 526 34.69 -12.06 7.96
CA GLY A 526 36.06 -11.97 8.44
C GLY A 526 37.14 -12.28 7.39
N ASN A 527 36.77 -12.84 6.24
CA ASN A 527 37.68 -13.37 5.21
C ASN A 527 37.76 -12.41 4.00
N GLY A 528 37.94 -11.12 4.29
CA GLY A 528 38.06 -10.06 3.29
C GLY A 528 36.73 -9.37 2.92
N PRO A 529 36.79 -8.28 2.14
CA PRO A 529 35.62 -7.48 1.78
C PRO A 529 34.68 -8.21 0.82
N VAL A 530 33.43 -8.36 1.27
CA VAL A 530 32.37 -9.07 0.54
C VAL A 530 31.68 -8.14 -0.47
N LEU A 531 31.46 -8.66 -1.69
CA LEU A 531 30.73 -7.97 -2.74
C LEU A 531 29.21 -8.18 -2.56
N GLY A 532 28.50 -7.14 -2.15
CA GLY A 532 27.03 -7.11 -2.13
C GLY A 532 26.40 -6.87 -3.50
N MET A 533 25.12 -7.20 -3.66
CA MET A 533 24.36 -7.05 -4.89
C MET A 533 24.30 -5.61 -5.40
N ASN A 534 24.23 -4.62 -4.49
CA ASN A 534 24.17 -3.21 -4.88
C ASN A 534 25.51 -2.75 -5.47
N SER A 535 26.63 -3.07 -4.81
CA SER A 535 27.98 -2.81 -5.35
C SER A 535 28.18 -3.53 -6.68
N ARG A 536 27.83 -4.82 -6.76
CA ARG A 536 27.92 -5.62 -7.99
C ARG A 536 27.18 -4.96 -9.16
N ASN A 537 25.92 -4.60 -8.95
CA ASN A 537 25.10 -4.01 -10.02
C ASN A 537 25.58 -2.62 -10.41
N ARG A 538 25.88 -1.76 -9.44
CA ARG A 538 26.26 -0.36 -9.70
C ARG A 538 27.67 -0.22 -10.23
N ASN A 539 28.65 -0.80 -9.52
CA ASN A 539 30.07 -0.50 -9.73
C ASN A 539 30.72 -1.37 -10.80
N TYR A 540 30.15 -2.55 -11.08
CA TYR A 540 30.71 -3.52 -12.02
C TYR A 540 29.79 -3.74 -13.22
N VAL A 541 28.57 -4.22 -13.03
CA VAL A 541 27.65 -4.49 -14.14
C VAL A 541 27.28 -3.21 -14.90
N ASN A 542 26.56 -2.27 -14.26
CA ASN A 542 26.05 -1.09 -14.97
C ASN A 542 27.15 -0.11 -15.39
N ARG A 543 28.32 -0.16 -14.74
CA ARG A 543 29.44 0.72 -15.04
C ARG A 543 30.31 0.19 -16.19
N LEU A 544 30.49 -1.13 -16.28
CA LEU A 544 31.44 -1.76 -17.20
C LEU A 544 30.76 -2.46 -18.39
N ASN A 545 29.45 -2.71 -18.33
CA ASN A 545 28.72 -3.41 -19.37
C ASN A 545 27.67 -2.46 -19.99
N SER A 546 27.68 -2.31 -21.32
CA SER A 546 26.62 -1.58 -22.02
C SER A 546 25.33 -2.42 -22.08
N THR A 547 24.18 -1.76 -22.29
CA THR A 547 22.90 -2.44 -22.45
C THR A 547 22.93 -3.41 -23.63
N GLU A 548 23.51 -3.03 -24.78
CA GLU A 548 23.55 -3.90 -25.96
C GLU A 548 24.36 -5.19 -25.71
N LEU A 549 25.46 -5.11 -24.95
CA LEU A 549 26.27 -6.27 -24.61
C LEU A 549 25.58 -7.18 -23.60
N LEU A 550 24.80 -6.62 -22.67
CA LEU A 550 23.98 -7.40 -21.75
C LEU A 550 22.87 -8.15 -22.50
N ASP A 551 22.25 -7.51 -23.49
CA ASP A 551 21.23 -8.13 -24.34
C ASP A 551 21.85 -9.22 -25.24
N LEU A 552 23.06 -9.00 -25.77
CA LEU A 552 23.82 -10.01 -26.51
C LEU A 552 24.09 -11.24 -25.63
N ALA A 553 24.53 -11.05 -24.39
CA ALA A 553 24.79 -12.15 -23.47
C ALA A 553 23.52 -12.89 -23.02
N ALA A 554 22.37 -12.20 -22.94
CA ALA A 554 21.09 -12.81 -22.60
C ALA A 554 20.51 -13.67 -23.74
N ASP A 555 20.91 -13.41 -25.00
CA ASP A 555 20.52 -14.17 -26.18
C ASP A 555 21.52 -15.31 -26.44
N LYS A 556 21.17 -16.53 -26.07
CA LYS A 556 22.09 -17.69 -26.10
C LYS A 556 22.52 -18.08 -27.51
N LEU A 557 21.66 -17.94 -28.50
CA LEU A 557 21.97 -18.23 -29.90
C LEU A 557 22.92 -17.17 -30.45
N ARG A 558 22.60 -15.88 -30.29
CA ARG A 558 23.48 -14.79 -30.77
C ARG A 558 24.83 -14.78 -30.08
N SER A 559 24.86 -14.94 -28.76
CA SER A 559 26.13 -15.05 -28.03
C SER A 559 26.93 -16.26 -28.48
N LYS A 560 26.29 -17.40 -28.77
CA LYS A 560 26.97 -18.56 -29.33
C LYS A 560 27.57 -18.29 -30.71
N ASP A 561 26.82 -17.65 -31.62
CA ASP A 561 27.32 -17.33 -32.96
C ASP A 561 28.59 -16.47 -32.85
N VAL A 562 28.57 -15.44 -31.99
CA VAL A 562 29.75 -14.58 -31.73
C VAL A 562 30.91 -15.38 -31.13
N LEU A 563 30.65 -16.29 -30.19
CA LEU A 563 31.67 -17.16 -29.61
C LEU A 563 32.32 -18.06 -30.68
N GLN A 564 31.52 -18.64 -31.59
CA GLN A 564 32.00 -19.48 -32.69
C GLN A 564 32.87 -18.72 -33.68
N GLU A 565 32.46 -17.50 -34.05
CA GLU A 565 33.24 -16.61 -34.93
C GLU A 565 34.63 -16.30 -34.36
N HIS A 566 34.75 -16.24 -33.03
CA HIS A 566 36.02 -16.03 -32.32
C HIS A 566 36.77 -17.32 -31.99
N GLY A 567 36.33 -18.48 -32.52
CA GLY A 567 36.97 -19.77 -32.30
C GLY A 567 36.80 -20.33 -30.89
N VAL A 568 35.86 -19.80 -30.11
CA VAL A 568 35.54 -20.30 -28.77
C VAL A 568 34.68 -21.58 -28.89
N PRO A 569 35.08 -22.69 -28.26
CA PRO A 569 34.37 -23.96 -28.43
C PRO A 569 33.03 -23.95 -27.69
N VAL A 570 31.97 -24.27 -28.42
CA VAL A 570 30.57 -24.33 -27.94
C VAL A 570 29.90 -25.58 -28.49
N ALA A 571 28.80 -26.03 -27.85
CA ALA A 571 28.00 -27.13 -28.39
C ALA A 571 27.35 -26.75 -29.73
N LYS A 572 27.42 -27.65 -30.72
CA LYS A 572 26.79 -27.44 -32.04
C LYS A 572 25.27 -27.32 -31.88
N THR A 573 24.67 -26.29 -32.46
CA THR A 573 23.20 -26.20 -32.55
C THR A 573 22.74 -27.08 -33.72
N TYR A 574 21.86 -28.06 -33.46
CA TYR A 574 21.33 -28.97 -34.50
C TYR A 574 20.19 -28.33 -35.29
N ALA A 575 19.26 -27.67 -34.61
CA ALA A 575 18.15 -26.95 -35.24
C ALA A 575 17.64 -25.84 -34.31
N VAL A 576 16.95 -24.86 -34.90
CA VAL A 576 16.29 -23.75 -34.21
C VAL A 576 14.87 -23.64 -34.75
N CYS A 577 13.89 -23.52 -33.85
CA CYS A 577 12.51 -23.17 -34.15
C CYS A 577 12.29 -21.73 -33.74
N ARG A 578 12.03 -20.85 -34.71
CA ARG A 578 11.80 -19.41 -34.48
C ARG A 578 10.33 -19.04 -34.42
N SER A 579 9.45 -19.89 -34.96
CA SER A 579 8.02 -19.60 -35.05
C SER A 579 7.17 -20.86 -35.08
N PHE A 580 5.88 -20.73 -34.76
CA PHE A 580 4.90 -21.83 -34.87
C PHE A 580 4.80 -22.43 -36.27
N ARG A 581 5.19 -21.68 -37.31
CA ARG A 581 5.20 -22.17 -38.69
C ARG A 581 6.26 -23.26 -38.91
N GLU A 582 7.39 -23.13 -38.23
CA GLU A 582 8.53 -24.08 -38.31
C GLU A 582 8.33 -25.28 -37.37
N LEU A 583 7.37 -25.22 -36.44
CA LEU A 583 7.17 -26.22 -35.40
C LEU A 583 7.00 -27.66 -35.93
N PRO A 584 6.19 -27.93 -36.97
CA PRO A 584 6.04 -29.30 -37.48
C PRO A 584 7.35 -29.88 -38.02
N GLU A 585 8.11 -29.08 -38.78
CA GLU A 585 9.41 -29.47 -39.35
C GLU A 585 10.47 -29.63 -38.25
N PHE A 586 10.44 -28.76 -37.24
CA PHE A 586 11.32 -28.86 -36.08
C PHE A 586 11.08 -30.14 -35.29
N VAL A 587 9.82 -30.50 -34.99
CA VAL A 587 9.49 -31.74 -34.27
C VAL A 587 9.85 -32.99 -35.08
N GLN A 588 9.73 -32.92 -36.42
CA GLN A 588 10.23 -33.98 -37.29
C GLN A 588 11.75 -34.12 -37.19
N THR A 589 12.48 -33.00 -37.20
CA THR A 589 13.94 -32.99 -37.00
C THR A 589 14.32 -33.57 -35.64
N LEU A 590 13.58 -33.27 -34.57
CA LEU A 590 13.78 -33.87 -33.25
C LEU A 590 13.56 -35.38 -33.27
N SER A 591 12.63 -35.86 -34.08
CA SER A 591 12.37 -37.30 -34.24
C SER A 591 13.56 -38.00 -34.92
N ASP A 592 14.27 -37.34 -35.81
CA ASP A 592 15.44 -37.95 -36.46
C ASP A 592 16.67 -38.02 -35.52
N LEU A 593 16.61 -37.35 -34.37
CA LEU A 593 17.65 -37.36 -33.34
C LEU A 593 17.42 -38.48 -32.30
N GLY A 594 18.49 -39.17 -31.91
CA GLY A 594 18.45 -40.19 -30.85
C GLY A 594 18.41 -39.59 -29.44
N ALA A 595 19.38 -38.74 -29.11
CA ALA A 595 19.53 -38.10 -27.80
C ALA A 595 19.94 -36.63 -27.98
N PHE A 596 19.33 -35.73 -27.22
CA PHE A 596 19.52 -34.29 -27.38
C PHE A 596 19.06 -33.49 -26.15
N ALA A 597 19.47 -32.22 -26.10
CA ALA A 597 18.99 -31.23 -25.15
C ALA A 597 18.19 -30.15 -25.90
N LEU A 598 16.90 -30.05 -25.59
CA LEU A 598 16.02 -28.98 -26.07
C LEU A 598 16.04 -27.82 -25.07
N LYS A 599 16.30 -26.60 -25.56
CA LYS A 599 16.54 -25.42 -24.72
C LYS A 599 15.79 -24.18 -25.23
N PRO A 600 15.33 -23.30 -24.33
CA PRO A 600 14.87 -21.95 -24.67
C PRO A 600 16.06 -20.99 -24.83
N ASN A 601 15.98 -20.07 -25.79
CA ASN A 601 17.03 -19.10 -26.10
C ASN A 601 17.22 -18.05 -24.99
N ARG A 602 16.14 -17.56 -24.39
CA ARG A 602 16.18 -16.55 -23.31
C ARG A 602 15.80 -17.10 -21.93
N GLY A 603 15.80 -18.42 -21.77
CA GLY A 603 15.44 -19.05 -20.50
C GLY A 603 16.48 -18.90 -19.40
N SER A 604 16.04 -18.93 -18.14
CA SER A 604 16.89 -18.78 -16.95
C SER A 604 16.82 -19.99 -16.01
N GLN A 605 17.84 -20.18 -15.17
CA GLN A 605 17.89 -21.20 -14.10
C GLN A 605 17.67 -22.67 -14.54
N GLY A 606 17.79 -22.96 -15.84
CA GLY A 606 17.50 -24.27 -16.41
C GLY A 606 16.00 -24.59 -16.52
N ASN A 607 15.13 -23.58 -16.50
CA ASN A 607 13.70 -23.72 -16.79
C ASN A 607 13.49 -23.85 -18.31
N GLY A 608 12.49 -24.66 -18.70
CA GLY A 608 12.21 -24.97 -20.11
C GLY A 608 13.21 -25.94 -20.78
N ILE A 609 14.31 -26.33 -20.11
CA ILE A 609 15.27 -27.30 -20.67
C ILE A 609 14.69 -28.72 -20.55
N MET A 610 14.59 -29.42 -21.68
CA MET A 610 14.19 -30.82 -21.74
C MET A 610 15.34 -31.68 -22.27
N ILE A 611 15.75 -32.66 -21.46
CA ILE A 611 16.83 -33.59 -21.80
C ILE A 611 16.22 -34.92 -22.25
N ILE A 612 16.52 -35.31 -23.49
CA ILE A 612 16.13 -36.59 -24.09
C ILE A 612 17.36 -37.49 -24.16
N ARG A 613 17.32 -38.63 -23.45
CA ARG A 613 18.43 -39.61 -23.40
C ARG A 613 18.36 -40.66 -24.50
N GLY A 614 17.19 -40.86 -25.09
CA GLY A 614 16.98 -41.89 -26.10
C GLY A 614 15.54 -41.93 -26.57
N ARG A 615 15.22 -42.98 -27.32
CA ARG A 615 13.88 -43.25 -27.82
C ARG A 615 13.42 -44.65 -27.42
N ASP A 616 12.12 -44.78 -27.20
CA ASP A 616 11.44 -46.08 -27.05
C ASP A 616 10.34 -46.15 -28.11
N GLY A 617 10.60 -46.88 -29.20
CA GLY A 617 9.76 -46.88 -30.39
C GLY A 617 9.62 -45.48 -31.01
N LYS A 618 8.40 -44.92 -30.95
CA LYS A 618 8.10 -43.57 -31.47
C LYS A 618 8.28 -42.48 -30.42
N ASP A 619 8.31 -42.85 -29.14
CA ASP A 619 8.32 -41.89 -28.05
C ASP A 619 9.75 -41.58 -27.58
N PHE A 620 9.89 -40.45 -26.88
CA PHE A 620 11.14 -39.93 -26.38
C PHE A 620 11.29 -40.24 -24.89
N VAL A 621 12.47 -40.70 -24.47
CA VAL A 621 12.77 -41.00 -23.07
C VAL A 621 13.54 -39.84 -22.47
N THR A 622 12.94 -39.18 -21.48
CA THR A 622 13.56 -38.07 -20.75
C THR A 622 14.63 -38.55 -19.76
N ALA A 623 15.50 -37.66 -19.28
CA ALA A 623 16.49 -37.98 -18.26
C ALA A 623 15.93 -38.56 -16.95
N SER A 624 14.67 -38.26 -16.61
CA SER A 624 13.99 -38.81 -15.44
C SER A 624 13.33 -40.18 -15.70
N GLY A 625 13.57 -40.79 -16.85
CA GLY A 625 12.94 -42.06 -17.26
C GLY A 625 11.48 -41.95 -17.71
N LYS A 626 10.93 -40.74 -17.86
CA LYS A 626 9.55 -40.55 -18.34
C LYS A 626 9.51 -40.55 -19.86
N THR A 627 8.52 -41.23 -20.42
CA THR A 627 8.23 -41.27 -21.85
C THR A 627 7.40 -40.05 -22.27
N ARG A 628 7.75 -39.44 -23.42
CA ARG A 628 7.09 -38.26 -23.99
C ARG A 628 6.79 -38.49 -25.46
N THR A 629 5.58 -38.15 -25.89
CA THR A 629 5.16 -38.26 -27.28
C THR A 629 5.68 -37.08 -28.11
N ALA A 630 5.68 -37.19 -29.44
CA ALA A 630 5.97 -36.05 -30.32
C ALA A 630 5.01 -34.85 -30.09
N GLU A 631 3.76 -35.13 -29.71
CA GLU A 631 2.78 -34.10 -29.35
C GLU A 631 3.17 -33.38 -28.06
N ASP A 632 3.70 -34.10 -27.06
CA ASP A 632 4.22 -33.49 -25.83
C ASP A 632 5.43 -32.58 -26.12
N LEU A 633 6.32 -32.99 -27.02
CA LEU A 633 7.45 -32.14 -27.46
C LEU A 633 6.93 -30.91 -28.20
N SER A 634 5.99 -31.07 -29.12
CA SER A 634 5.35 -29.96 -29.84
C SER A 634 4.72 -28.96 -28.88
N ARG A 635 4.00 -29.44 -27.85
CA ARG A 635 3.42 -28.63 -26.79
C ARG A 635 4.49 -27.86 -26.01
N HIS A 636 5.56 -28.54 -25.58
CA HIS A 636 6.66 -27.92 -24.84
C HIS A 636 7.41 -26.86 -25.66
N VAL A 637 7.67 -27.12 -26.95
CA VAL A 637 8.25 -26.12 -27.86
C VAL A 637 7.30 -24.94 -28.04
N GLY A 638 5.99 -25.18 -28.16
CA GLY A 638 4.98 -24.13 -28.19
C GLY A 638 5.01 -23.26 -26.93
N GLU A 639 5.19 -23.84 -25.75
CA GLU A 639 5.37 -23.08 -24.50
C GLU A 639 6.65 -22.22 -24.52
N ILE A 640 7.75 -22.74 -25.07
CA ILE A 640 8.98 -21.95 -25.28
C ILE A 640 8.69 -20.76 -26.20
N LEU A 641 8.12 -21.00 -27.39
CA LEU A 641 7.85 -19.95 -28.38
C LEU A 641 6.95 -18.84 -27.84
N ASN A 642 6.00 -19.19 -26.97
CA ASN A 642 5.09 -18.24 -26.31
C ASN A 642 5.73 -17.47 -25.14
N GLY A 643 7.00 -17.71 -24.85
CA GLY A 643 7.70 -17.02 -23.77
C GLY A 643 7.42 -17.55 -22.38
N SER A 644 6.81 -18.74 -22.22
CA SER A 644 6.53 -19.32 -20.89
C SER A 644 7.79 -19.53 -20.05
N PHE A 645 8.96 -19.67 -20.70
CA PHE A 645 10.25 -19.84 -20.02
C PHE A 645 11.20 -18.64 -20.19
N SER A 646 10.78 -17.59 -20.90
CA SER A 646 11.57 -16.37 -21.13
C SER A 646 11.53 -15.46 -19.90
N GLN A 647 12.65 -14.81 -19.56
CA GLN A 647 12.73 -13.92 -18.39
C GLN A 647 11.75 -12.73 -18.46
N SER A 648 11.46 -12.22 -19.66
CA SER A 648 10.53 -11.12 -19.86
C SER A 648 9.11 -11.60 -20.17
N GLY A 649 8.93 -12.88 -20.46
CA GLY A 649 7.66 -13.42 -20.96
C GLY A 649 7.35 -13.08 -22.42
N ASP A 650 8.28 -12.46 -23.13
CA ASP A 650 8.19 -12.20 -24.57
C ASP A 650 8.41 -13.49 -25.38
N GLU A 651 8.02 -13.47 -26.65
CA GLU A 651 8.32 -14.54 -27.62
C GLU A 651 9.80 -14.94 -27.55
N ASP A 652 10.05 -16.25 -27.62
CA ASP A 652 11.38 -16.84 -27.50
C ASP A 652 11.62 -17.85 -28.63
N TYR A 653 12.86 -18.31 -28.76
CA TYR A 653 13.22 -19.36 -29.72
C TYR A 653 13.55 -20.66 -28.99
N ALA A 654 13.09 -21.77 -29.55
CA ALA A 654 13.51 -23.09 -29.10
C ALA A 654 14.67 -23.57 -29.98
N TYR A 655 15.69 -24.15 -29.37
CA TYR A 655 16.79 -24.73 -30.11
C TYR A 655 17.22 -26.05 -29.48
N VAL A 656 17.82 -26.90 -30.31
CA VAL A 656 18.26 -28.23 -29.89
C VAL A 656 19.76 -28.40 -30.08
N GLU A 657 20.39 -29.02 -29.09
CA GLU A 657 21.81 -29.32 -29.03
C GLU A 657 22.03 -30.83 -28.82
N PRO A 658 23.22 -31.35 -29.16
CA PRO A 658 23.61 -32.69 -28.77
C PRO A 658 23.53 -32.86 -27.26
N LEU A 659 23.15 -34.06 -26.81
CA LEU A 659 23.36 -34.45 -25.43
C LEU A 659 24.86 -34.55 -25.18
N LEU A 660 25.37 -33.75 -24.24
CA LEU A 660 26.79 -33.75 -23.86
C LEU A 660 27.04 -34.87 -22.84
N SER A 661 28.18 -35.54 -23.00
CA SER A 661 28.62 -36.63 -22.13
C SER A 661 29.65 -36.08 -21.16
N GLN A 662 29.33 -36.06 -19.86
CA GLN A 662 30.23 -35.52 -18.85
C GLN A 662 31.55 -36.32 -18.80
N HIS A 663 32.66 -35.58 -18.64
CA HIS A 663 33.99 -36.18 -18.51
C HIS A 663 34.08 -37.21 -17.38
N SER A 664 34.72 -38.35 -17.65
CA SER A 664 34.84 -39.52 -16.77
C SER A 664 35.33 -39.18 -15.35
N GLU A 665 36.34 -38.31 -15.23
CA GLU A 665 36.82 -37.83 -13.91
C GLU A 665 35.78 -37.04 -13.10
N LEU A 666 34.88 -36.29 -13.76
CA LEU A 666 33.79 -35.58 -13.09
C LEU A 666 32.62 -36.51 -12.77
N SER A 667 32.34 -37.48 -13.66
CA SER A 667 31.32 -38.50 -13.43
C SER A 667 31.67 -39.42 -12.25
N ALA A 668 32.96 -39.60 -11.95
CA ALA A 668 33.41 -40.27 -10.72
C ALA A 668 33.01 -39.52 -9.44
N LEU A 669 32.81 -38.19 -9.50
CA LEU A 669 32.28 -37.39 -8.39
C LEU A 669 30.75 -37.41 -8.35
N SER A 670 30.10 -37.22 -9.51
CA SER A 670 28.64 -37.18 -9.64
C SER A 670 28.19 -37.57 -11.05
N ASP A 671 27.46 -38.67 -11.18
CA ASP A 671 26.89 -39.17 -12.45
C ASP A 671 25.41 -38.77 -12.66
N PHE A 672 24.88 -37.87 -11.82
CA PHE A 672 23.46 -37.49 -11.86
C PHE A 672 23.13 -36.52 -13.01
N GLY A 673 24.12 -35.84 -13.60
CA GLY A 673 23.92 -34.88 -14.68
C GLY A 673 25.20 -34.19 -15.13
N LEU A 674 25.04 -33.13 -15.94
CA LEU A 674 26.17 -32.36 -16.46
C LEU A 674 26.57 -31.26 -15.46
N SER A 675 27.81 -31.34 -14.98
CA SER A 675 28.42 -30.29 -14.16
C SER A 675 28.88 -29.12 -15.03
N ASP A 676 28.86 -27.93 -14.44
CA ASP A 676 29.39 -26.72 -15.08
C ASP A 676 30.39 -26.02 -14.17
N ILE A 677 31.36 -25.37 -14.80
CA ILE A 677 32.41 -24.58 -14.18
C ILE A 677 32.11 -23.12 -14.52
N ARG A 678 31.79 -22.35 -13.49
CA ARG A 678 31.61 -20.91 -13.62
C ARG A 678 32.94 -20.22 -13.36
N VAL A 679 33.42 -19.47 -14.35
CA VAL A 679 34.58 -18.57 -14.22
C VAL A 679 34.09 -17.13 -14.29
N ILE A 680 34.32 -16.34 -13.24
CA ILE A 680 34.03 -14.91 -13.22
C ILE A 680 35.28 -14.17 -13.70
N LEU A 681 35.10 -13.27 -14.65
CA LEU A 681 36.15 -12.39 -15.15
C LEU A 681 35.79 -10.91 -14.90
N HIS A 682 36.82 -10.14 -14.58
CA HIS A 682 36.77 -8.68 -14.51
C HIS A 682 37.80 -8.11 -15.48
N LYS A 683 37.34 -7.35 -16.48
CA LYS A 683 38.16 -6.83 -17.57
C LYS A 683 39.04 -7.93 -18.18
N GLN A 684 38.41 -9.04 -18.58
CA GLN A 684 39.05 -10.24 -19.17
C GLN A 684 40.03 -10.99 -18.25
N ARG A 685 40.25 -10.56 -17.00
CA ARG A 685 41.05 -11.31 -16.02
C ARG A 685 40.15 -12.25 -15.20
N PRO A 686 40.43 -13.57 -15.15
CA PRO A 686 39.76 -14.48 -14.22
C PRO A 686 39.99 -14.04 -12.76
N VAL A 687 38.92 -13.91 -11.98
CA VAL A 687 38.96 -13.47 -10.58
C VAL A 687 38.41 -14.48 -9.59
N SER A 688 37.52 -15.37 -10.02
CA SER A 688 37.00 -16.45 -9.17
C SER A 688 36.44 -17.56 -10.04
N ALA A 689 36.53 -18.80 -9.59
CA ALA A 689 35.94 -19.94 -10.27
C ALA A 689 35.28 -20.92 -9.30
N MET A 690 34.22 -21.59 -9.74
CA MET A 690 33.63 -22.70 -9.00
C MET A 690 33.08 -23.76 -9.96
N LEU A 691 33.18 -25.02 -9.56
CA LEU A 691 32.47 -26.13 -10.18
C LEU A 691 31.14 -26.32 -9.45
N ARG A 692 30.04 -26.45 -10.21
CA ARG A 692 28.71 -26.78 -9.69
C ARG A 692 28.43 -28.24 -10.00
N LEU A 693 28.47 -29.08 -8.97
CA LEU A 693 28.19 -30.51 -9.06
C LEU A 693 26.69 -30.79 -8.81
N PRO A 694 25.97 -31.42 -9.76
CA PRO A 694 24.60 -31.87 -9.56
C PRO A 694 24.48 -32.90 -8.44
N THR A 695 23.31 -32.95 -7.80
CA THR A 695 22.93 -33.96 -6.80
C THR A 695 21.61 -34.61 -7.21
N GLU A 696 21.23 -35.71 -6.56
CA GLU A 696 19.91 -36.30 -6.74
C GLU A 696 18.81 -35.27 -6.41
N LYS A 697 19.03 -34.51 -5.32
CA LYS A 697 18.12 -33.44 -4.87
C LYS A 697 17.96 -32.30 -5.89
N SER A 698 19.00 -31.98 -6.65
CA SER A 698 18.94 -30.98 -7.71
C SER A 698 18.33 -31.50 -9.02
N GLY A 699 17.92 -32.78 -9.06
CA GLY A 699 17.37 -33.42 -10.25
C GLY A 699 18.37 -33.49 -11.40
N GLY A 700 19.66 -33.62 -11.09
CA GLY A 700 20.73 -33.66 -12.10
C GLY A 700 21.10 -32.28 -12.69
N LYS A 701 20.63 -31.18 -12.11
CA LYS A 701 20.97 -29.82 -12.56
C LYS A 701 22.08 -29.19 -11.71
N ALA A 702 23.00 -28.48 -12.34
CA ALA A 702 24.08 -27.73 -11.69
C ALA A 702 23.61 -26.35 -11.15
N ASN A 703 22.57 -26.35 -10.30
CA ASN A 703 21.99 -25.16 -9.69
C ASN A 703 22.07 -25.23 -8.15
N LEU A 704 22.86 -24.33 -7.53
CA LEU A 704 23.08 -24.29 -6.08
C LEU A 704 21.78 -24.09 -5.29
N HIS A 705 20.84 -23.32 -5.82
CA HIS A 705 19.54 -23.08 -5.17
C HIS A 705 18.66 -24.35 -5.17
N GLN A 706 18.78 -25.18 -6.19
CA GLN A 706 18.09 -26.47 -6.31
C GLN A 706 18.80 -27.60 -5.54
N GLY A 707 19.95 -27.33 -4.93
CA GLY A 707 20.67 -28.29 -4.08
C GLY A 707 21.93 -28.90 -4.70
N ALA A 708 22.45 -28.33 -5.79
CA ALA A 708 23.79 -28.67 -6.27
C ALA A 708 24.86 -28.21 -5.27
N ILE A 709 26.03 -28.86 -5.29
CA ILE A 709 27.19 -28.49 -4.47
C ILE A 709 28.06 -27.52 -5.26
N GLY A 710 28.55 -26.48 -4.60
CA GLY A 710 29.56 -25.59 -5.16
C GLY A 710 30.95 -26.00 -4.67
N LEU A 711 31.89 -26.17 -5.59
CA LEU A 711 33.28 -26.50 -5.30
C LEU A 711 34.13 -25.30 -5.69
N ALA A 712 34.82 -24.70 -4.71
CA ALA A 712 35.73 -23.59 -4.90
C ALA A 712 36.96 -24.07 -5.66
N ILE A 713 37.30 -23.38 -6.75
CA ILE A 713 38.49 -23.72 -7.54
C ILE A 713 39.54 -22.62 -7.35
N ASP A 714 40.76 -23.04 -7.04
CA ASP A 714 41.93 -22.18 -7.11
C ASP A 714 42.32 -21.92 -8.57
N ILE A 715 42.39 -20.64 -8.96
CA ILE A 715 42.54 -20.26 -10.37
C ILE A 715 43.92 -20.65 -10.91
N GLU A 716 44.96 -20.61 -10.09
CA GLU A 716 46.33 -20.88 -10.53
C GLU A 716 46.57 -22.37 -10.73
N THR A 717 46.07 -23.20 -9.81
CA THR A 717 46.36 -24.64 -9.76
C THR A 717 45.27 -25.52 -10.36
N GLY A 718 44.02 -25.01 -10.44
CA GLY A 718 42.84 -25.77 -10.84
C GLY A 718 42.41 -26.81 -9.82
N LYS A 719 42.89 -26.70 -8.57
CA LYS A 719 42.51 -27.62 -7.48
C LYS A 719 41.30 -27.10 -6.73
N VAL A 720 40.46 -28.03 -6.29
CA VAL A 720 39.34 -27.74 -5.41
C VAL A 720 39.87 -27.46 -4.00
N THR A 721 39.58 -26.29 -3.47
CA THR A 721 40.04 -25.84 -2.14
C THR A 721 38.97 -26.00 -1.06
N ASN A 722 37.70 -25.94 -1.45
CA ASN A 722 36.56 -26.06 -0.55
C ASN A 722 35.34 -26.58 -1.32
N ALA A 723 34.40 -27.21 -0.62
CA ALA A 723 33.12 -27.60 -1.18
C ALA A 723 32.00 -27.20 -0.22
N ALA A 724 30.91 -26.67 -0.74
CA ALA A 724 29.81 -26.12 0.06
C ALA A 724 28.44 -26.50 -0.52
N LEU A 725 27.56 -26.96 0.37
CA LEU A 725 26.16 -27.23 0.09
C LEU A 725 25.28 -26.32 0.96
N LYS A 726 24.53 -25.42 0.32
CA LYS A 726 23.66 -24.42 1.00
C LYS A 726 24.38 -23.59 2.08
N GLY A 727 25.63 -23.24 1.82
CA GLY A 727 26.45 -22.41 2.72
C GLY A 727 27.17 -23.17 3.84
N THR A 728 26.99 -24.49 3.94
CA THR A 728 27.73 -25.36 4.87
C THR A 728 28.82 -26.10 4.11
N THR A 729 30.06 -26.07 4.63
CA THR A 729 31.17 -26.84 4.07
C THR A 729 30.87 -28.34 4.16
N THR A 730 31.12 -29.06 3.07
CA THR A 730 30.98 -30.52 2.98
C THR A 730 32.24 -31.12 2.37
N PRO A 731 32.93 -32.06 3.03
CA PRO A 731 34.15 -32.66 2.49
C PRO A 731 33.86 -33.67 1.36
N GLU A 732 32.66 -34.24 1.35
CA GLU A 732 32.24 -35.32 0.46
C GLU A 732 30.93 -34.97 -0.27
N HIS A 733 30.69 -35.66 -1.39
CA HIS A 733 29.42 -35.60 -2.12
C HIS A 733 28.34 -36.38 -1.34
N PRO A 734 27.14 -35.79 -1.09
CA PRO A 734 26.13 -36.38 -0.21
C PRO A 734 25.54 -37.68 -0.76
N ASP A 735 25.52 -37.86 -2.09
CA ASP A 735 24.87 -39.00 -2.72
C ASP A 735 25.86 -40.09 -3.17
N THR A 736 27.13 -39.74 -3.43
CA THR A 736 28.15 -40.67 -3.95
C THR A 736 29.24 -40.99 -2.93
N GLY A 737 29.38 -40.18 -1.86
CA GLY A 737 30.47 -40.29 -0.89
C GLY A 737 31.85 -39.91 -1.45
N ALA A 738 31.92 -39.37 -2.68
CA ALA A 738 33.18 -38.99 -3.29
C ALA A 738 33.86 -37.85 -2.53
N GLU A 739 35.16 -37.98 -2.25
CA GLU A 739 35.97 -36.93 -1.65
C GLU A 739 36.13 -35.76 -2.64
N LEU A 740 35.74 -34.55 -2.22
CA LEU A 740 35.71 -33.37 -3.09
C LEU A 740 36.95 -32.49 -2.94
N SER A 741 37.57 -32.51 -1.75
CA SER A 741 38.72 -31.66 -1.43
C SER A 741 39.97 -32.10 -2.21
N GLY A 742 40.73 -31.14 -2.74
CA GLY A 742 41.98 -31.42 -3.45
C GLY A 742 41.82 -32.01 -4.85
N PHE A 743 40.59 -32.33 -5.28
CA PHE A 743 40.29 -32.77 -6.64
C PHE A 743 40.82 -31.74 -7.66
N LYS A 744 41.51 -32.20 -8.70
CA LYS A 744 42.08 -31.33 -9.73
C LYS A 744 41.17 -31.35 -10.96
N ILE A 745 40.71 -30.17 -11.39
CA ILE A 745 39.84 -30.05 -12.56
C ILE A 745 40.61 -30.48 -13.82
N PRO A 746 40.09 -31.43 -14.62
CA PRO A 746 40.74 -31.86 -15.85
C PRO A 746 40.76 -30.72 -16.87
N LYS A 747 41.84 -30.64 -17.66
CA LYS A 747 42.03 -29.60 -18.70
C LYS A 747 41.91 -28.15 -18.18
N TRP A 748 42.20 -27.89 -16.90
CA TRP A 748 42.00 -26.57 -16.26
C TRP A 748 42.58 -25.38 -17.04
N ARG A 749 43.82 -25.47 -17.53
CA ARG A 749 44.45 -24.37 -18.26
C ARG A 749 43.68 -24.00 -19.54
N GLN A 750 43.21 -25.02 -20.26
CA GLN A 750 42.36 -24.83 -21.44
C GLN A 750 41.02 -24.16 -21.09
N ILE A 751 40.42 -24.49 -19.93
CA ILE A 751 39.18 -23.86 -19.45
C ILE A 751 39.38 -22.38 -19.19
N VAL A 752 40.50 -22.00 -18.56
CA VAL A 752 40.84 -20.60 -18.30
C VAL A 752 41.05 -19.85 -19.63
N ASP A 753 41.78 -20.43 -20.57
CA ASP A 753 42.01 -19.83 -21.89
C ASP A 753 40.69 -19.62 -22.65
N ILE A 754 39.79 -20.62 -22.60
CA ILE A 754 38.44 -20.53 -23.20
C ILE A 754 37.60 -19.45 -22.52
N ALA A 755 37.66 -19.31 -21.20
CA ALA A 755 36.93 -18.29 -20.46
C ALA A 755 37.40 -16.87 -20.82
N ILE A 756 38.71 -16.69 -21.02
CA ILE A 756 39.30 -15.41 -21.47
C ILE A 756 38.85 -15.13 -22.90
N ALA A 757 38.97 -16.08 -23.82
CA ALA A 757 38.54 -15.93 -25.21
C ALA A 757 37.03 -15.64 -25.32
N ALA A 758 36.19 -16.24 -24.46
CA ALA A 758 34.77 -15.93 -24.38
C ALA A 758 34.51 -14.49 -23.92
N ALA A 759 35.29 -13.98 -22.96
CA ALA A 759 35.21 -12.59 -22.51
C ALA A 759 35.79 -11.59 -23.51
N GLU A 760 36.65 -12.01 -24.43
CA GLU A 760 37.10 -11.21 -25.57
C GLU A 760 36.00 -11.14 -26.65
N ALA A 761 35.36 -12.28 -26.96
CA ALA A 761 34.29 -12.38 -27.94
C ALA A 761 33.02 -11.60 -27.52
N VAL A 762 32.66 -11.67 -26.24
CA VAL A 762 31.55 -10.91 -25.65
C VAL A 762 32.15 -9.95 -24.62
N PRO A 763 32.57 -8.72 -25.03
CA PRO A 763 33.46 -7.84 -24.26
C PRO A 763 32.78 -7.11 -23.10
N LEU A 764 32.15 -7.88 -22.21
CA LEU A 764 31.60 -7.42 -20.94
C LEU A 764 32.74 -7.22 -19.93
N GLY A 765 32.84 -6.03 -19.33
CA GLY A 765 33.86 -5.76 -18.31
C GLY A 765 33.65 -6.51 -16.99
N TYR A 766 32.47 -7.04 -16.73
CA TYR A 766 32.21 -8.02 -15.67
C TYR A 766 31.29 -9.13 -16.18
N ILE A 767 31.80 -10.36 -16.26
CA ILE A 767 31.16 -11.49 -16.94
C ILE A 767 31.38 -12.79 -16.14
N GLY A 768 30.39 -13.69 -16.16
CA GLY A 768 30.57 -15.08 -15.78
C GLY A 768 30.46 -15.97 -17.01
N VAL A 769 31.42 -16.85 -17.22
CA VAL A 769 31.41 -17.84 -18.31
C VAL A 769 31.16 -19.21 -17.70
N ASP A 770 30.12 -19.90 -18.16
CA ASP A 770 29.76 -21.24 -17.69
C ASP A 770 30.26 -22.27 -18.70
N ILE A 771 31.15 -23.17 -18.26
CA ILE A 771 31.87 -24.11 -19.12
C ILE A 771 31.62 -25.53 -18.62
N CYS A 772 31.28 -26.47 -19.50
CA CYS A 772 31.27 -27.90 -19.16
C CYS A 772 32.47 -28.61 -19.79
N ILE A 773 32.76 -29.83 -19.32
CA ILE A 773 33.78 -30.69 -19.92
C ILE A 773 33.09 -31.92 -20.50
N ASP A 774 33.07 -32.01 -21.82
CA ASP A 774 32.57 -33.16 -22.56
C ASP A 774 33.69 -34.19 -22.74
N GLU A 775 33.37 -35.48 -22.62
CA GLU A 775 34.33 -36.59 -22.74
C GLU A 775 35.02 -36.57 -24.11
N ASP A 776 34.25 -36.42 -25.18
CA ASP A 776 34.75 -36.52 -26.56
C ASP A 776 35.28 -35.18 -27.08
N ARG A 777 34.60 -34.07 -26.74
CA ARG A 777 34.86 -32.74 -27.32
C ARG A 777 35.73 -31.85 -26.44
N GLY A 778 35.96 -32.24 -25.19
CA GLY A 778 36.68 -31.40 -24.22
C GLY A 778 35.85 -30.23 -23.69
N PRO A 779 36.49 -29.15 -23.23
CA PRO A 779 35.77 -28.03 -22.61
C PRO A 779 34.94 -27.23 -23.63
N LEU A 780 33.69 -26.96 -23.29
CA LEU A 780 32.73 -26.22 -24.13
C LEU A 780 32.04 -25.13 -23.29
N VAL A 781 31.91 -23.93 -23.85
CA VAL A 781 31.09 -22.86 -23.24
C VAL A 781 29.61 -23.21 -23.41
N LEU A 782 28.88 -23.23 -22.28
CA LEU A 782 27.44 -23.45 -22.23
C LEU A 782 26.68 -22.13 -22.41
N GLU A 783 27.08 -21.09 -21.66
CA GLU A 783 26.51 -19.76 -21.73
C GLU A 783 27.46 -18.70 -21.15
N VAL A 784 27.22 -17.44 -21.52
CA VAL A 784 27.84 -16.27 -20.91
C VAL A 784 26.79 -15.48 -20.13
N ASN A 785 27.17 -14.99 -18.96
CA ASN A 785 26.29 -14.32 -18.02
C ASN A 785 26.82 -12.92 -17.70
N GLY A 786 26.13 -11.87 -18.17
CA GLY A 786 26.51 -10.48 -17.88
C GLY A 786 26.16 -9.99 -16.47
N ARG A 787 25.50 -10.83 -15.67
CA ARG A 787 25.06 -10.54 -14.29
C ARG A 787 25.36 -11.71 -13.34
N PRO A 788 26.60 -12.21 -13.27
CA PRO A 788 26.90 -13.45 -12.56
C PRO A 788 26.55 -13.35 -11.07
N GLY A 789 26.06 -14.47 -10.52
CA GLY A 789 25.66 -14.57 -9.13
C GLY A 789 26.84 -14.47 -8.16
N ILE A 790 26.61 -13.91 -6.97
CA ILE A 790 27.65 -13.64 -5.97
C ILE A 790 27.79 -14.74 -4.90
N GLU A 791 27.05 -15.85 -5.03
CA GLU A 791 27.08 -16.97 -4.07
C GLU A 791 28.43 -17.70 -4.06
N ILE A 792 29.21 -17.56 -5.14
CA ILE A 792 30.58 -18.08 -5.25
C ILE A 792 31.47 -17.66 -4.07
N GLN A 793 31.21 -16.52 -3.43
CA GLN A 793 31.94 -16.04 -2.26
C GLN A 793 31.77 -16.96 -1.04
N ASN A 794 30.57 -17.50 -0.82
CA ASN A 794 30.32 -18.48 0.24
C ASN A 794 30.98 -19.82 -0.08
N VAL A 795 31.04 -20.20 -1.37
CA VAL A 795 31.73 -21.41 -1.79
C VAL A 795 33.25 -21.28 -1.59
N GLN A 796 33.82 -20.14 -2.01
CA GLN A 796 35.24 -19.80 -1.86
C GLN A 796 35.66 -19.48 -0.42
N GLN A 797 34.69 -19.28 0.49
CA GLN A 797 34.92 -18.81 1.86
C GLN A 797 35.74 -17.50 1.94
N LYS A 798 35.61 -16.65 0.91
CA LYS A 798 36.39 -15.41 0.74
C LYS A 798 35.55 -14.33 0.05
N GLY A 799 35.70 -13.08 0.48
CA GLY A 799 35.10 -11.92 -0.20
C GLY A 799 35.73 -11.63 -1.57
N LEU A 800 34.92 -11.22 -2.55
CA LEU A 800 35.35 -11.05 -3.95
C LEU A 800 35.93 -9.66 -4.25
N VAL A 801 35.76 -8.66 -3.36
CA VAL A 801 36.07 -7.26 -3.71
C VAL A 801 37.58 -7.02 -3.94
N GLU A 802 38.45 -7.66 -3.15
CA GLU A 802 39.91 -7.56 -3.34
C GLU A 802 40.35 -8.09 -4.71
N ASP A 803 39.74 -9.19 -5.15
CA ASP A 803 40.08 -9.80 -6.42
C ASP A 803 39.52 -8.98 -7.61
N LEU A 804 38.59 -8.06 -7.36
CA LEU A 804 38.00 -7.15 -8.35
C LEU A 804 38.63 -5.75 -8.39
N THR A 805 39.44 -5.40 -7.39
CA THR A 805 40.17 -4.13 -7.43
C THR A 805 41.30 -4.19 -8.45
N ASP A 806 41.29 -3.27 -9.42
CA ASP A 806 42.45 -3.03 -10.28
C ASP A 806 43.62 -2.64 -9.38
N LYS A 807 44.72 -3.41 -9.40
CA LYS A 807 45.91 -3.11 -8.59
C LYS A 807 46.69 -1.85 -9.04
N GLU A 808 46.08 -0.91 -9.77
CA GLU A 808 46.65 0.42 -10.05
C GLU A 808 45.62 1.55 -9.99
N LEU A 809 45.55 2.23 -8.83
CA LEU A 809 45.72 3.68 -8.64
C LEU A 809 45.38 4.06 -7.19
N ALA A 810 46.17 3.54 -6.26
CA ALA A 810 46.37 4.19 -4.98
C ALA A 810 47.33 5.38 -5.19
N HIS A 811 46.89 6.43 -5.91
CA HIS A 811 47.38 7.83 -5.88
C HIS A 811 46.71 8.68 -6.99
N ALA A 812 45.64 9.41 -6.65
CA ALA A 812 45.23 10.69 -7.28
C ALA A 812 44.19 11.46 -6.40
#